data_AF-A0A8B9A5T2-F1
#
_entry.id   AF-A0A8B9A5T2-F1
#
_cell.length_a   1.000
_cell.length_b   1.000
_cell.length_c   1.000
_cell.angle_alpha   90.00
_cell.angle_beta   90.00
_cell.angle_gamma   90.00
#
_symmetry.space_group_name_H-M   'P 1'
#
loop_
_entity.id
_entity.type
_entity.pdbx_description
1 polymer ?
#
loop_
_entity_poly.entity_id
_entity_poly.type
_entity_poly.pdbx_seq_one_letter_code
_entity_poly.pdbx_strand_id
1 'polypeptide(L)'
;MILGGIGSTVGSVVGGIGSTVGSVVGGIGGTVGSIIGGAQGNVEGTVVLMKKNVLDITDFGATLLDDVHELLGQGVSLQLVSATVGDPNNGNRGIVGKPAYLESYITSLPSLAAGESTFSVTFDWNENHGIPGAVIVKNQHSAQFFLKTVTLENFLGKGRIHFVCNSWVYPVDKYKYDRIFFANSTYLPGDTPAPLRPYREDELRHLRGEDVTETLQEWDRVYNYAHYNDLGNPDAGPEMARPVLGGSAEYPYPRRGRTNRAPTKTDPNSESRLILGLDIYVPRDERFGHVKMSDFLTYSIKALIQSLKPILDAILGQTRNEFDSFEEVFRLYEGGLPVPNVPLLDEIRERIPFEMVKEMLRTEGNQRLLKFPLPHVTQVEKFAWQSDEEFAREMLAGVNPLMISRLHVFPPTSKLDPNKYGNQTSSITAAHIEKNLDGLTVDQALESNKLFILDLHDALIPYINRINSNTSNKTYATRTLLFLKGDQTLKPVAIELSLPHPDGEQHGIISRVFTPADKGIEGSIWQLAKAYVCVNDSGYHELISHWLNTHAIMEPFVLATNRHLSVVHPIYKLLSPHYRDTMNINALARQALINAGGIIESIVFPGKYAMEMSAVIYKSWNFSEQALPADLLKRGVAVEDLTSPDKIRLLIKDYPYAVDGLAVWSAIEAWVNEYCSIYYPGDAVVQADAELQAWWKEIREVGHGDKKDEPWWPKMQTVGELMSTCTTIIWVASALHTAVNFGQYPYFGYIPNRPMLSRRFMPEPGSAEYEMLKTEPEKAFMRCTMSQVQTIMGVAILEILSTHASEEVYLGQRDAPEWTTDQKALEAFRRFGERLKEIEARILAMNDDPSLKNRKGPVFMPYTLLFPTGERGISAKGIPNSISI
;
A
#
# COMPACT_ATOMS: atom_id res chain seq x y z
N MET A 1 -51.40 -34.10 -23.07
CA MET A 1 -51.62 -33.85 -24.52
C MET A 1 -50.25 -33.91 -25.18
N ILE A 2 -49.85 -35.09 -25.68
CA ILE A 2 -49.87 -35.53 -27.10
C ILE A 2 -48.66 -34.95 -27.87
N LEU A 3 -47.54 -35.70 -27.91
CA LEU A 3 -46.92 -36.46 -29.04
C LEU A 3 -45.71 -35.68 -29.62
N GLY A 4 -44.49 -36.24 -29.72
CA GLY A 4 -44.01 -37.21 -30.72
C GLY A 4 -43.29 -36.41 -31.83
N GLY A 5 -42.03 -36.62 -32.25
CA GLY A 5 -41.27 -37.84 -32.52
C GLY A 5 -41.04 -37.94 -34.03
N ILE A 6 -39.84 -37.62 -34.55
CA ILE A 6 -39.28 -37.95 -35.89
C ILE A 6 -37.75 -37.86 -35.73
N GLY A 7 -36.85 -38.76 -36.13
CA GLY A 7 -36.90 -40.00 -36.92
C GLY A 7 -35.62 -40.12 -37.77
N SER A 8 -34.91 -41.28 -37.69
CA SER A 8 -33.84 -41.84 -38.57
C SER A 8 -32.51 -41.07 -38.69
N THR A 9 -31.27 -41.59 -38.53
CA THR A 9 -30.60 -42.92 -38.67
C THR A 9 -30.48 -43.49 -40.09
N VAL A 10 -29.27 -43.39 -40.68
CA VAL A 10 -28.53 -44.34 -41.58
C VAL A 10 -27.07 -43.83 -41.59
N GLY A 11 -25.95 -44.56 -41.50
CA GLY A 11 -25.62 -45.99 -41.46
C GLY A 11 -24.34 -46.29 -42.27
N SER A 12 -23.37 -46.99 -41.67
CA SER A 12 -22.19 -47.73 -42.21
C SER A 12 -21.00 -46.95 -42.84
N VAL A 13 -19.69 -47.15 -42.55
CA VAL A 13 -18.78 -48.28 -42.17
C VAL A 13 -18.04 -48.94 -43.36
N VAL A 14 -16.72 -49.15 -43.18
CA VAL A 14 -15.70 -49.88 -43.99
C VAL A 14 -15.12 -49.07 -45.18
N GLY A 15 -13.82 -48.99 -45.51
CA GLY A 15 -12.57 -49.64 -45.11
C GLY A 15 -11.67 -49.83 -46.37
N GLY A 16 -10.34 -49.86 -46.22
CA GLY A 16 -9.44 -50.53 -47.21
C GLY A 16 -8.51 -49.68 -48.09
N ILE A 17 -7.22 -49.66 -47.71
CA ILE A 17 -6.01 -50.01 -48.47
C ILE A 17 -5.86 -49.54 -49.95
N GLY A 18 -4.81 -48.73 -50.17
CA GLY A 18 -3.76 -49.02 -51.18
C GLY A 18 -3.69 -48.17 -52.45
N SER A 19 -2.60 -47.41 -52.63
CA SER A 19 -1.76 -47.48 -53.83
C SER A 19 -0.45 -46.68 -53.68
N THR A 20 0.65 -47.37 -53.91
CA THR A 20 2.05 -46.92 -53.95
C THR A 20 2.43 -46.46 -55.37
N VAL A 21 3.53 -45.69 -55.48
CA VAL A 21 4.55 -45.67 -56.56
C VAL A 21 4.76 -44.34 -57.32
N GLY A 22 6.01 -43.85 -57.22
CA GLY A 22 6.72 -43.02 -58.21
C GLY A 22 7.20 -41.68 -57.63
N SER A 23 8.48 -41.35 -57.47
CA SER A 23 9.73 -41.94 -57.95
C SER A 23 10.92 -41.43 -57.11
N VAL A 24 11.89 -42.32 -56.89
CA VAL A 24 13.26 -42.03 -56.46
C VAL A 24 14.14 -42.23 -57.70
N VAL A 25 15.12 -41.35 -57.94
CA VAL A 25 16.54 -41.66 -58.28
C VAL A 25 17.22 -40.42 -58.85
N GLY A 26 18.37 -40.09 -58.24
CA GLY A 26 19.43 -39.26 -58.79
C GLY A 26 19.91 -38.26 -57.75
N GLY A 27 21.06 -38.39 -57.10
CA GLY A 27 22.19 -39.29 -57.27
C GLY A 27 23.30 -38.75 -56.37
N ILE A 28 24.01 -39.66 -55.72
CA ILE A 28 25.12 -39.41 -54.80
C ILE A 28 26.21 -38.60 -55.49
N GLY A 29 26.65 -37.51 -54.85
CA GLY A 29 27.86 -36.78 -55.23
C GLY A 29 28.17 -35.68 -54.21
N GLY A 30 29.20 -35.89 -53.38
CA GLY A 30 29.84 -34.78 -52.66
C GLY A 30 30.01 -34.90 -51.14
N THR A 31 30.41 -36.06 -50.61
CA THR A 31 31.18 -36.07 -49.36
C THR A 31 32.62 -35.72 -49.73
N VAL A 32 33.03 -34.46 -49.57
CA VAL A 32 34.37 -33.95 -49.18
C VAL A 32 34.27 -32.41 -49.27
N GLY A 33 34.11 -31.76 -48.12
CA GLY A 33 34.05 -30.31 -48.00
C GLY A 33 33.52 -29.82 -46.65
N SER A 34 33.86 -30.48 -45.54
CA SER A 34 33.43 -30.10 -44.19
C SER A 34 34.58 -29.90 -43.20
N ILE A 35 35.75 -29.48 -43.68
CA ILE A 35 36.87 -29.13 -42.81
C ILE A 35 37.41 -27.79 -43.31
N ILE A 36 37.37 -26.79 -42.44
CA ILE A 36 37.74 -25.38 -42.62
C ILE A 36 36.64 -24.48 -43.23
N GLY A 37 35.62 -24.20 -42.41
CA GLY A 37 34.72 -23.06 -42.56
C GLY A 37 34.11 -22.79 -41.20
N GLY A 38 34.58 -21.76 -40.49
CA GLY A 38 34.10 -21.42 -39.15
C GLY A 38 32.60 -21.17 -39.17
N ALA A 39 31.85 -21.93 -38.36
CA ALA A 39 30.42 -21.75 -38.22
C ALA A 39 30.13 -20.34 -37.66
N GLN A 40 29.49 -19.49 -38.45
CA GLN A 40 28.84 -18.27 -37.95
C GLN A 40 27.70 -18.71 -37.02
N GLY A 41 27.90 -18.55 -35.71
CA GLY A 41 26.91 -18.87 -34.68
C GLY A 41 25.94 -17.72 -34.50
N ASN A 42 24.85 -17.71 -35.27
CA ASN A 42 23.74 -16.81 -35.02
C ASN A 42 22.92 -17.33 -33.83
N VAL A 43 22.56 -16.46 -32.89
CA VAL A 43 21.68 -16.78 -31.76
C VAL A 43 20.36 -16.04 -31.96
N GLU A 44 19.26 -16.78 -32.03
CA GLU A 44 17.92 -16.22 -32.13
C GLU A 44 17.42 -15.80 -30.74
N GLY A 45 16.77 -14.65 -30.69
CA GLY A 45 16.13 -14.12 -29.49
C GLY A 45 14.74 -13.56 -29.77
N THR A 46 13.94 -13.49 -28.71
CA THR A 46 12.59 -12.94 -28.68
C THR A 46 12.53 -11.80 -27.68
N VAL A 47 12.00 -10.66 -28.11
CA VAL A 47 11.83 -9.45 -27.29
C VAL A 47 10.35 -9.15 -27.16
N VAL A 48 9.88 -8.95 -25.93
CA VAL A 48 8.50 -8.53 -25.63
C VAL A 48 8.54 -7.11 -25.08
N LEU A 49 7.78 -6.20 -25.68
CA LEU A 49 7.66 -4.82 -25.23
C LEU A 49 6.24 -4.28 -25.44
N MET A 50 5.92 -3.18 -24.77
CA MET A 50 4.68 -2.42 -24.96
C MET A 50 5.01 -1.02 -25.51
N LYS A 51 4.39 -0.65 -26.63
CA LYS A 51 4.52 0.69 -27.22
C LYS A 51 3.71 1.70 -26.39
N LYS A 52 4.22 2.93 -26.22
CA LYS A 52 3.52 4.00 -25.47
C LYS A 52 2.10 4.27 -25.98
N ASN A 53 1.85 4.17 -27.29
CA ASN A 53 0.54 4.49 -27.89
C ASN A 53 -0.57 3.48 -27.54
N VAL A 54 -0.21 2.28 -27.07
CA VAL A 54 -1.18 1.32 -26.51
C VAL A 54 -1.55 1.68 -25.07
N LEU A 55 -0.75 2.54 -24.45
CA LEU A 55 -0.87 3.03 -23.09
C LEU A 55 -1.39 4.49 -23.03
N ASP A 56 -1.40 5.22 -24.16
CA ASP A 56 -1.90 6.59 -24.30
C ASP A 56 -2.48 6.82 -25.71
N ILE A 57 -3.81 7.04 -25.80
CA ILE A 57 -4.58 7.05 -27.07
C ILE A 57 -4.38 8.37 -27.85
N THR A 58 -3.64 9.34 -27.31
CA THR A 58 -3.51 10.70 -27.90
C THR A 58 -2.29 10.92 -28.80
N ASP A 59 -1.34 9.98 -28.86
CA ASP A 59 0.01 10.21 -29.43
C ASP A 59 0.20 9.64 -30.87
N PHE A 60 -0.74 9.96 -31.77
CA PHE A 60 -0.76 9.40 -33.14
C PHE A 60 0.46 9.85 -33.99
N GLY A 61 1.04 11.02 -33.69
CA GLY A 61 2.16 11.61 -34.43
C GLY A 61 3.51 10.93 -34.21
N ALA A 62 3.75 10.35 -33.04
CA ALA A 62 4.99 9.62 -32.72
C ALA A 62 5.13 8.33 -33.55
N THR A 63 4.02 7.65 -33.82
CA THR A 63 3.96 6.43 -34.65
C THR A 63 4.52 6.66 -36.06
N LEU A 64 4.22 7.82 -36.65
CA LEU A 64 4.61 8.14 -38.02
C LEU A 64 6.11 8.48 -38.15
N LEU A 65 6.72 8.99 -37.08
CA LEU A 65 8.16 9.29 -37.01
C LEU A 65 8.98 8.03 -36.73
N ASP A 66 8.49 7.15 -35.86
CA ASP A 66 9.15 5.88 -35.56
C ASP A 66 9.17 4.95 -36.79
N ASP A 67 8.10 4.93 -37.61
CA ASP A 67 8.06 4.22 -38.90
C ASP A 67 9.11 4.74 -39.89
N VAL A 68 9.49 6.03 -39.82
CA VAL A 68 10.55 6.64 -40.64
C VAL A 68 11.94 6.31 -40.11
N HIS A 69 12.15 6.25 -38.79
CA HIS A 69 13.44 5.85 -38.20
C HIS A 69 13.78 4.38 -38.47
N GLU A 70 12.77 3.51 -38.46
CA GLU A 70 12.88 2.11 -38.88
C GLU A 70 13.34 1.98 -40.35
N LEU A 71 12.76 2.77 -41.26
CA LEU A 71 13.14 2.81 -42.68
C LEU A 71 14.56 3.33 -42.93
N LEU A 72 15.13 4.08 -41.98
CA LEU A 72 16.49 4.63 -42.03
C LEU A 72 17.54 3.74 -41.31
N GLY A 73 17.15 2.57 -40.80
CA GLY A 73 18.04 1.64 -40.11
C GLY A 73 18.47 2.08 -38.71
N GLN A 74 17.72 3.01 -38.08
CA GLN A 74 17.97 3.54 -36.74
C GLN A 74 16.92 3.02 -35.74
N GLY A 75 16.83 1.70 -35.61
CA GLY A 75 15.85 1.00 -34.76
C GLY A 75 16.29 0.78 -33.32
N VAL A 76 15.52 -0.01 -32.57
CA VAL A 76 15.92 -0.52 -31.24
C VAL A 76 17.03 -1.55 -31.41
N SER A 77 18.17 -1.34 -30.72
CA SER A 77 19.31 -2.26 -30.76
C SER A 77 19.56 -2.93 -29.42
N LEU A 78 20.00 -4.18 -29.48
CA LEU A 78 20.34 -5.03 -28.35
C LEU A 78 21.77 -5.56 -28.51
N GLN A 79 22.53 -5.58 -27.43
CA GLN A 79 23.89 -6.11 -27.39
C GLN A 79 24.03 -7.06 -26.21
N LEU A 80 24.34 -8.33 -26.49
CA LEU A 80 24.60 -9.31 -25.45
C LEU A 80 25.93 -9.01 -24.74
N VAL A 81 25.97 -9.27 -23.44
CA VAL A 81 27.15 -9.09 -22.58
C VAL A 81 27.50 -10.43 -21.95
N SER A 82 28.73 -10.86 -22.14
CA SER A 82 29.21 -12.16 -21.66
C SER A 82 29.33 -12.19 -20.14
N ALA A 83 28.85 -13.27 -19.54
CA ALA A 83 29.06 -13.59 -18.13
C ALA A 83 30.34 -14.40 -17.87
N THR A 84 30.94 -14.98 -18.91
CA THR A 84 31.98 -16.01 -18.76
C THR A 84 33.30 -15.63 -19.43
N VAL A 85 33.28 -14.69 -20.37
CA VAL A 85 34.48 -14.20 -21.06
C VAL A 85 34.60 -12.70 -20.85
N GLY A 86 35.69 -12.29 -20.22
CA GLY A 86 36.03 -10.87 -20.02
C GLY A 86 36.95 -10.34 -21.12
N ASP A 87 36.84 -9.05 -21.40
CA ASP A 87 37.72 -8.29 -22.27
C ASP A 87 38.94 -7.82 -21.46
N PRO A 88 40.14 -8.39 -21.68
CA PRO A 88 41.35 -8.01 -20.95
C PRO A 88 41.76 -6.55 -21.19
N ASN A 89 41.31 -5.92 -22.28
CA ASN A 89 41.61 -4.52 -22.59
C ASN A 89 40.63 -3.54 -21.93
N ASN A 90 39.54 -4.04 -21.35
CA ASN A 90 38.49 -3.23 -20.73
C ASN A 90 38.22 -3.65 -19.29
N GLY A 91 39.29 -3.79 -18.49
CA GLY A 91 39.19 -4.13 -17.08
C GLY A 91 38.56 -5.51 -16.82
N ASN A 92 38.68 -6.45 -17.77
CA ASN A 92 38.07 -7.78 -17.73
C ASN A 92 36.53 -7.77 -17.64
N ARG A 93 35.89 -6.68 -18.07
CA ARG A 93 34.43 -6.60 -18.26
C ARG A 93 33.96 -7.62 -19.28
N GLY A 94 32.76 -8.16 -19.09
CA GLY A 94 32.11 -9.04 -20.07
C GLY A 94 32.20 -8.49 -21.48
N ILE A 95 32.67 -9.31 -22.43
CA ILE A 95 32.72 -8.91 -23.84
C ILE A 95 31.31 -8.53 -24.29
N VAL A 96 31.21 -7.37 -24.93
CA VAL A 96 29.96 -6.85 -25.51
C VAL A 96 29.90 -7.24 -26.98
N GLY A 97 28.80 -7.88 -27.37
CA GLY A 97 28.55 -8.30 -28.74
C GLY A 97 28.28 -7.12 -29.68
N LYS A 98 28.22 -7.41 -30.98
CA LYS A 98 27.78 -6.42 -31.98
C LYS A 98 26.30 -6.06 -31.75
N PRO A 99 25.88 -4.82 -32.10
CA PRO A 99 24.48 -4.45 -32.12
C PRO A 99 23.66 -5.38 -33.03
N ALA A 100 22.59 -5.95 -32.47
CA ALA A 100 21.52 -6.63 -33.20
C ALA A 100 20.24 -5.78 -33.10
N TYR A 101 19.43 -5.76 -34.15
CA TYR A 101 18.25 -4.90 -34.25
C TYR A 101 16.98 -5.74 -34.24
N LEU A 102 15.88 -5.16 -33.73
CA LEU A 102 14.57 -5.81 -33.80
C LEU A 102 14.14 -6.03 -35.25
N GLU A 103 13.66 -7.22 -35.55
CA GLU A 103 13.16 -7.61 -36.86
C GLU A 103 11.65 -7.30 -36.96
N SER A 104 11.20 -6.80 -38.12
CA SER A 104 9.78 -6.62 -38.45
C SER A 104 8.96 -5.69 -37.53
N TYR A 105 9.55 -4.61 -37.02
CA TYR A 105 8.89 -3.77 -36.01
C TYR A 105 7.72 -2.89 -36.54
N ILE A 106 7.73 -2.54 -37.83
CA ILE A 106 6.60 -1.90 -38.54
C ILE A 106 5.42 -2.88 -38.79
N THR A 107 5.65 -4.18 -38.96
CA THR A 107 4.62 -5.13 -39.46
C THR A 107 3.97 -6.01 -38.38
N SER A 108 4.43 -5.94 -37.13
CA SER A 108 3.87 -6.73 -36.03
C SER A 108 2.56 -6.14 -35.52
N LEU A 109 1.45 -6.88 -35.62
CA LEU A 109 0.20 -6.57 -34.93
C LEU A 109 0.34 -6.89 -33.43
N PRO A 110 -0.20 -6.06 -32.50
CA PRO A 110 -0.25 -6.40 -31.09
C PRO A 110 -0.93 -7.76 -30.89
N SER A 111 -0.41 -8.58 -29.97
CA SER A 111 -1.10 -9.80 -29.58
C SER A 111 -2.38 -9.48 -28.80
N LEU A 112 -3.35 -10.39 -28.78
CA LEU A 112 -4.64 -10.22 -28.08
C LEU A 112 -4.53 -10.05 -26.55
N ALA A 113 -3.34 -10.23 -25.96
CA ALA A 113 -3.10 -10.02 -24.53
C ALA A 113 -2.48 -8.63 -24.27
N ALA A 114 -3.25 -7.76 -23.60
CA ALA A 114 -2.81 -6.54 -22.91
C ALA A 114 -1.91 -5.53 -23.67
N GLY A 115 -1.90 -5.54 -25.02
CA GLY A 115 -1.13 -4.57 -25.80
C GLY A 115 0.36 -4.90 -25.97
N GLU A 116 0.76 -6.12 -25.62
CA GLU A 116 2.13 -6.59 -25.79
C GLU A 116 2.44 -6.91 -27.25
N SER A 117 3.65 -6.53 -27.68
CA SER A 117 4.19 -6.81 -29.01
C SER A 117 5.46 -7.65 -28.88
N THR A 118 5.57 -8.68 -29.71
CA THR A 118 6.69 -9.63 -29.73
C THR A 118 7.50 -9.45 -31.00
N PHE A 119 8.83 -9.38 -30.86
CA PHE A 119 9.78 -9.15 -31.95
C PHE A 119 10.88 -10.20 -31.92
N SER A 120 11.35 -10.59 -33.10
CA SER A 120 12.55 -11.42 -33.24
C SER A 120 13.80 -10.55 -33.29
N VAL A 121 14.94 -11.11 -32.89
CA VAL A 121 16.26 -10.49 -33.03
C VAL A 121 17.31 -11.58 -33.21
N THR A 122 18.23 -11.38 -34.15
CA THR A 122 19.31 -12.32 -34.42
C THR A 122 20.66 -11.73 -34.02
N PHE A 123 21.36 -12.38 -33.09
CA PHE A 123 22.67 -11.95 -32.60
C PHE A 123 23.82 -12.69 -33.29
N ASP A 124 24.83 -11.95 -33.77
CA ASP A 124 26.13 -12.52 -34.17
C ASP A 124 26.93 -12.87 -32.91
N TRP A 125 26.80 -14.11 -32.44
CA TRP A 125 27.36 -14.55 -31.15
C TRP A 125 27.92 -15.98 -31.22
N ASN A 126 29.23 -16.08 -31.46
CA ASN A 126 29.94 -17.38 -31.46
C ASN A 126 30.43 -17.82 -30.06
N GLU A 127 30.88 -19.08 -29.96
CA GLU A 127 31.38 -19.71 -28.73
C GLU A 127 32.51 -18.95 -28.02
N ASN A 128 33.35 -18.21 -28.76
CA ASN A 128 34.47 -17.46 -28.17
C ASN A 128 34.00 -16.27 -27.32
N HIS A 129 32.75 -15.81 -27.51
CA HIS A 129 32.16 -14.79 -26.65
C HIS A 129 31.60 -15.37 -25.34
N GLY A 130 31.50 -16.69 -25.21
CA GLY A 130 30.98 -17.36 -24.02
C GLY A 130 29.46 -17.24 -23.83
N ILE A 131 29.00 -17.44 -22.60
CA ILE A 131 27.57 -17.42 -22.23
C ILE A 131 27.12 -15.99 -21.87
N PRO A 132 26.06 -15.45 -22.49
CA PRO A 132 25.45 -14.17 -22.12
C PRO A 132 24.86 -14.18 -20.71
N GLY A 133 25.02 -13.10 -19.96
CA GLY A 133 24.34 -12.90 -18.67
C GLY A 133 23.79 -11.50 -18.45
N ALA A 134 24.01 -10.58 -19.39
CA ALA A 134 23.32 -9.30 -19.45
C ALA A 134 23.05 -8.92 -20.92
N VAL A 135 22.14 -7.97 -21.12
CA VAL A 135 21.83 -7.36 -22.41
C VAL A 135 21.76 -5.84 -22.26
N ILE A 136 22.47 -5.14 -23.14
CA ILE A 136 22.37 -3.68 -23.28
C ILE A 136 21.30 -3.38 -24.32
N VAL A 137 20.43 -2.42 -24.05
CA VAL A 137 19.35 -2.01 -24.95
C VAL A 137 19.47 -0.52 -25.22
N LYS A 138 19.46 -0.13 -26.49
CA LYS A 138 19.47 1.28 -26.92
C LYS A 138 18.28 1.57 -27.81
N ASN A 139 17.53 2.61 -27.45
CA ASN A 139 16.40 3.08 -28.20
C ASN A 139 16.79 4.31 -29.04
N GLN A 140 16.81 4.17 -30.36
CA GLN A 140 17.06 5.28 -31.30
C GLN A 140 15.74 5.93 -31.80
N HIS A 141 14.59 5.42 -31.36
CA HIS A 141 13.28 5.99 -31.68
C HIS A 141 13.03 7.27 -30.90
N SER A 142 12.06 8.05 -31.38
CA SER A 142 11.64 9.28 -30.72
C SER A 142 10.78 9.02 -29.49
N ALA A 143 10.02 7.93 -29.51
CA ALA A 143 9.17 7.49 -28.40
C ALA A 143 9.86 6.46 -27.50
N GLN A 144 9.50 6.51 -26.22
CA GLN A 144 9.83 5.47 -25.25
C GLN A 144 8.94 4.22 -25.41
N PHE A 145 9.42 3.08 -24.92
CA PHE A 145 8.63 1.85 -24.80
C PHE A 145 8.89 1.17 -23.45
N PHE A 146 7.98 0.28 -23.03
CA PHE A 146 8.18 -0.54 -21.84
C PHE A 146 8.71 -1.92 -22.23
N LEU A 147 9.95 -2.22 -21.89
CA LEU A 147 10.57 -3.52 -22.15
C LEU A 147 10.12 -4.53 -21.08
N LYS A 148 9.43 -5.60 -21.50
CA LYS A 148 8.97 -6.67 -20.61
C LYS A 148 10.05 -7.72 -20.43
N THR A 149 10.46 -8.37 -21.52
CA THR A 149 11.41 -9.48 -21.47
C THR A 149 12.28 -9.57 -22.71
N VAL A 150 13.47 -10.14 -22.56
CA VAL A 150 14.29 -10.68 -23.66
C VAL A 150 14.51 -12.17 -23.38
N THR A 151 14.44 -13.02 -24.40
CA THR A 151 14.66 -14.46 -24.26
C THR A 151 15.53 -14.97 -25.39
N LEU A 152 16.57 -15.74 -25.07
CA LEU A 152 17.37 -16.50 -26.03
C LEU A 152 16.97 -17.97 -25.90
N GLU A 153 16.43 -18.52 -26.98
CA GLU A 153 16.01 -19.93 -27.01
C GLU A 153 17.16 -20.82 -27.49
N ASN A 154 17.31 -22.00 -26.88
CA ASN A 154 18.26 -23.02 -27.31
C ASN A 154 19.75 -22.58 -27.38
N PHE A 155 20.21 -21.69 -26.50
CA PHE A 155 21.62 -21.26 -26.48
C PHE A 155 22.56 -22.46 -26.23
N LEU A 156 23.55 -22.65 -27.09
CA LEU A 156 24.44 -23.81 -27.02
C LEU A 156 25.18 -23.90 -25.67
N GLY A 157 25.12 -25.06 -25.03
CA GLY A 157 25.78 -25.31 -23.73
C GLY A 157 25.07 -24.73 -22.50
N LYS A 158 24.04 -23.89 -22.66
CA LYS A 158 23.26 -23.32 -21.54
C LYS A 158 21.76 -23.60 -21.61
N GLY A 159 21.20 -23.74 -22.82
CA GLY A 159 19.77 -23.81 -23.05
C GLY A 159 19.14 -22.42 -23.08
N ARG A 160 17.96 -22.27 -22.47
CA ARG A 160 17.21 -21.01 -22.46
C ARG A 160 17.86 -19.97 -21.54
N ILE A 161 18.01 -18.73 -22.00
CA ILE A 161 18.47 -17.58 -21.19
C ILE A 161 17.37 -16.52 -21.22
N HIS A 162 16.86 -16.16 -20.04
CA HIS A 162 15.72 -15.27 -19.92
C HIS A 162 16.08 -14.02 -19.11
N PHE A 163 15.60 -12.87 -19.58
CA PHE A 163 15.81 -11.56 -18.97
C PHE A 163 14.43 -10.99 -18.63
N VAL A 164 14.16 -10.80 -17.35
CA VAL A 164 12.97 -10.09 -16.86
C VAL A 164 13.36 -8.62 -16.70
N CYS A 165 12.82 -7.76 -17.56
CA CYS A 165 13.24 -6.37 -17.67
C CYS A 165 12.27 -5.42 -16.96
N ASN A 166 10.97 -5.54 -17.25
CA ASN A 166 9.88 -4.71 -16.72
C ASN A 166 10.27 -3.24 -16.46
N SER A 167 10.75 -2.54 -17.49
CA SER A 167 11.24 -1.16 -17.34
C SER A 167 11.02 -0.32 -18.60
N TRP A 168 10.81 0.98 -18.40
CA TRP A 168 10.73 1.96 -19.48
C TRP A 168 12.10 2.24 -20.09
N VAL A 169 12.22 2.19 -21.41
CA VAL A 169 13.43 2.53 -22.18
C VAL A 169 13.17 3.78 -23.00
N TYR A 170 13.77 4.89 -22.58
CA TYR A 170 13.70 6.18 -23.27
C TYR A 170 14.71 6.28 -24.43
N PRO A 171 14.55 7.25 -25.33
CA PRO A 171 15.53 7.54 -26.37
C PRO A 171 16.95 7.70 -25.82
N VAL A 172 17.95 7.24 -26.57
CA VAL A 172 19.34 7.15 -26.11
C VAL A 172 19.95 8.50 -25.73
N ASP A 173 19.49 9.60 -26.33
CA ASP A 173 19.93 10.97 -26.01
C ASP A 173 19.49 11.43 -24.60
N LYS A 174 18.59 10.69 -23.95
CA LYS A 174 18.14 10.94 -22.57
C LYS A 174 19.04 10.30 -21.52
N TYR A 175 19.86 9.33 -21.89
CA TYR A 175 20.72 8.62 -20.96
C TYR A 175 22.19 9.01 -21.11
N LYS A 176 22.89 9.09 -19.97
CA LYS A 176 24.36 9.24 -19.92
C LYS A 176 25.10 7.90 -19.93
N TYR A 177 24.34 6.81 -19.85
CA TYR A 177 24.82 5.45 -19.74
C TYR A 177 23.91 4.50 -20.52
N ASP A 178 24.42 3.31 -20.82
CA ASP A 178 23.66 2.30 -21.53
C ASP A 178 22.70 1.57 -20.58
N ARG A 179 21.43 1.42 -20.99
CA ARG A 179 20.46 0.62 -20.23
C ARG A 179 20.84 -0.85 -20.30
N ILE A 180 21.10 -1.44 -19.14
CA ILE A 180 21.52 -2.84 -19.02
C ILE A 180 20.49 -3.64 -18.23
N PHE A 181 20.27 -4.87 -18.66
CA PHE A 181 19.37 -5.83 -18.03
C PHE A 181 20.09 -7.15 -17.81
N PHE A 182 19.98 -7.71 -16.61
CA PHE A 182 20.64 -8.97 -16.27
C PHE A 182 19.70 -10.16 -16.53
N ALA A 183 20.29 -11.31 -16.86
CA ALA A 183 19.54 -12.55 -16.92
C ALA A 183 18.95 -12.86 -15.53
N ASN A 184 17.85 -13.60 -15.50
CA ASN A 184 17.09 -13.91 -14.28
C ASN A 184 17.84 -14.82 -13.26
N SER A 185 19.11 -15.12 -13.47
CA SER A 185 19.94 -15.81 -12.48
C SER A 185 20.12 -14.97 -11.20
N THR A 186 20.40 -15.65 -10.08
CA THR A 186 20.48 -15.02 -8.76
C THR A 186 21.89 -15.20 -8.19
N TYR A 187 22.51 -14.10 -7.74
CA TYR A 187 23.88 -14.09 -7.25
C TYR A 187 24.03 -13.17 -6.03
N LEU A 188 24.72 -13.67 -5.00
CA LEU A 188 25.36 -12.80 -4.02
C LEU A 188 26.49 -11.99 -4.70
N PRO A 189 26.95 -10.87 -4.11
CA PRO A 189 28.05 -10.09 -4.68
C PRO A 189 29.30 -10.94 -4.94
N GLY A 190 29.69 -11.81 -4.00
CA GLY A 190 30.85 -12.70 -4.14
C GLY A 190 30.71 -13.74 -5.26
N ASP A 191 29.49 -14.22 -5.50
CA ASP A 191 29.18 -15.27 -6.49
C ASP A 191 28.88 -14.71 -7.88
N THR A 192 28.82 -13.39 -8.02
CA THR A 192 28.59 -12.75 -9.32
C THR A 192 29.72 -13.12 -10.28
N PRO A 193 29.42 -13.63 -11.49
CA PRO A 193 30.44 -13.95 -12.48
C PRO A 193 31.38 -12.77 -12.69
N ALA A 194 32.69 -13.00 -12.63
CA ALA A 194 33.69 -11.93 -12.60
C ALA A 194 33.52 -10.88 -13.73
N PRO A 195 33.21 -11.27 -14.99
CA PRO A 195 32.97 -10.30 -16.06
C PRO A 195 31.72 -9.40 -15.86
N LEU A 196 30.74 -9.81 -15.04
CA LEU A 196 29.53 -9.03 -14.76
C LEU A 196 29.65 -8.10 -13.56
N ARG A 197 30.65 -8.29 -12.67
CA ARG A 197 30.78 -7.47 -11.46
C ARG A 197 30.87 -5.97 -11.73
N PRO A 198 31.65 -5.48 -12.73
CA PRO A 198 31.70 -4.05 -13.01
C PRO A 198 30.36 -3.49 -13.51
N TYR A 199 29.57 -4.29 -14.24
CA TYR A 199 28.24 -3.90 -14.69
C TYR A 199 27.22 -3.83 -13.55
N ARG A 200 27.31 -4.77 -12.60
CA ARG A 200 26.51 -4.78 -11.38
C ARG A 200 26.77 -3.54 -10.53
N GLU A 201 28.06 -3.19 -10.33
CA GLU A 201 28.47 -2.01 -9.58
C GLU A 201 28.10 -0.70 -10.29
N ASP A 202 28.28 -0.65 -11.62
CA ASP A 202 27.85 0.47 -12.44
C ASP A 202 26.35 0.71 -12.27
N GLU A 203 25.49 -0.27 -12.51
CA GLU A 203 24.02 -0.07 -12.41
C GLU A 203 23.63 0.50 -11.04
N LEU A 204 24.16 -0.06 -9.96
CA LEU A 204 23.90 0.45 -8.61
C LEU A 204 24.39 1.90 -8.43
N ARG A 205 25.53 2.28 -9.02
CA ARG A 205 26.02 3.67 -9.01
C ARG A 205 25.05 4.62 -9.70
N HIS A 206 24.51 4.23 -10.85
CA HIS A 206 23.52 5.03 -11.60
C HIS A 206 22.20 5.17 -10.83
N LEU A 207 21.74 4.08 -10.20
CA LEU A 207 20.53 4.10 -9.35
C LEU A 207 20.70 4.99 -8.11
N ARG A 208 21.93 5.12 -7.58
CA ARG A 208 22.24 6.07 -6.50
C ARG A 208 22.34 7.52 -6.98
N GLY A 209 22.48 7.74 -8.29
CA GLY A 209 22.63 9.05 -8.92
C GLY A 209 23.99 9.70 -8.65
N GLU A 210 25.04 8.93 -8.42
CA GLU A 210 26.39 9.46 -8.18
C GLU A 210 26.98 10.16 -9.42
N ASP A 211 26.44 9.85 -10.59
CA ASP A 211 26.78 10.41 -11.90
C ASP A 211 25.78 11.48 -12.38
N VAL A 212 24.73 11.75 -11.60
CA VAL A 212 23.69 12.73 -11.94
C VAL A 212 23.93 14.03 -11.19
N THR A 213 24.55 15.00 -11.88
CA THR A 213 24.83 16.35 -11.36
C THR A 213 23.76 17.39 -11.74
N GLU A 214 22.76 16.98 -12.54
CA GLU A 214 21.73 17.84 -13.11
C GLU A 214 20.37 17.62 -12.42
N THR A 215 19.39 18.45 -12.74
CA THR A 215 18.02 18.30 -12.25
C THR A 215 17.41 17.02 -12.80
N LEU A 216 17.01 16.11 -11.90
CA LEU A 216 16.24 14.90 -12.22
C LEU A 216 15.07 15.19 -13.18
N GLN A 217 14.99 14.37 -14.20
CA GLN A 217 14.01 14.38 -15.28
C GLN A 217 13.09 13.15 -15.19
N GLU A 218 11.99 13.14 -15.95
CA GLU A 218 10.99 12.07 -15.94
C GLU A 218 11.59 10.66 -16.18
N TRP A 219 12.59 10.56 -17.05
CA TRP A 219 13.24 9.30 -17.44
C TRP A 219 14.29 8.80 -16.45
N ASP A 220 14.64 9.59 -15.44
CA ASP A 220 15.68 9.23 -14.49
C ASP A 220 15.23 8.14 -13.53
N ARG A 221 16.17 7.27 -13.17
CA ARG A 221 15.98 6.12 -12.27
C ARG A 221 16.74 6.28 -10.96
N VAL A 222 16.85 7.53 -10.47
CA VAL A 222 17.67 7.87 -9.30
C VAL A 222 16.85 7.79 -8.03
N TYR A 223 17.26 6.90 -7.13
CA TYR A 223 16.68 6.73 -5.80
C TYR A 223 17.50 7.55 -4.81
N ASN A 224 16.90 8.56 -4.20
CA ASN A 224 17.57 9.41 -3.21
C ASN A 224 16.59 9.90 -2.14
N TYR A 225 17.10 10.32 -1.00
CA TYR A 225 16.32 10.68 0.18
C TYR A 225 16.09 12.18 0.28
N ALA A 226 14.98 12.55 0.89
CA ALA A 226 14.75 13.89 1.38
C ALA A 226 13.78 13.89 2.58
N HIS A 227 13.74 15.01 3.28
CA HIS A 227 12.84 15.27 4.39
C HIS A 227 11.43 15.56 3.87
N TYR A 228 10.39 15.43 4.70
CA TYR A 228 9.05 15.91 4.36
C TYR A 228 8.99 17.42 4.53
N ASN A 229 9.62 18.13 3.61
CA ASN A 229 9.63 19.59 3.51
C ASN A 229 8.79 20.09 2.33
N ASP A 230 8.04 19.21 1.66
CA ASP A 230 7.22 19.51 0.50
C ASP A 230 5.71 19.56 0.80
N LEU A 231 5.32 19.47 2.07
CA LEU A 231 3.90 19.47 2.48
C LEU A 231 3.32 20.88 2.61
N GLY A 232 4.13 21.86 2.99
CA GLY A 232 3.73 23.27 3.14
C GLY A 232 3.71 24.04 1.82
N ASN A 233 3.03 25.17 1.80
CA ASN A 233 3.07 26.15 0.71
C ASN A 233 3.22 27.58 1.25
N PRO A 234 4.33 27.93 1.93
CA PRO A 234 4.52 29.23 2.56
C PRO A 234 4.47 30.41 1.57
N ASP A 235 4.78 30.18 0.29
CA ASP A 235 4.64 31.18 -0.78
C ASP A 235 3.18 31.59 -1.03
N ALA A 236 2.21 30.73 -0.68
CA ALA A 236 0.78 31.06 -0.77
C ALA A 236 0.24 31.80 0.46
N GLY A 237 0.96 31.77 1.58
CA GLY A 237 0.57 32.43 2.83
C GLY A 237 1.11 31.73 4.09
N PRO A 238 1.28 32.45 5.21
CA PRO A 238 1.80 31.90 6.46
C PRO A 238 0.92 30.77 7.04
N GLU A 239 -0.38 30.78 6.77
CA GLU A 239 -1.33 29.73 7.15
C GLU A 239 -1.11 28.40 6.40
N MET A 240 -0.41 28.44 5.26
CA MET A 240 -0.04 27.29 4.45
C MET A 240 1.36 26.77 4.77
N ALA A 241 2.13 27.44 5.63
CA ALA A 241 3.42 26.94 6.10
C ALA A 241 3.24 25.71 7.01
N ARG A 242 4.14 24.72 6.88
CA ARG A 242 4.16 23.51 7.71
C ARG A 242 5.60 23.24 8.17
N PRO A 243 5.80 22.63 9.35
CA PRO A 243 7.13 22.25 9.78
C PRO A 243 7.73 21.19 8.85
N VAL A 244 9.05 21.24 8.68
CA VAL A 244 9.79 20.16 8.02
C VAL A 244 9.79 18.95 8.96
N LEU A 245 9.37 17.79 8.44
CA LEU A 245 9.40 16.53 9.20
C LEU A 245 10.62 15.70 8.78
N GLY A 246 11.37 15.28 9.79
CA GLY A 246 12.64 14.58 9.68
C GLY A 246 13.85 15.51 9.84
N GLY A 247 14.94 15.00 10.40
CA GLY A 247 16.19 15.75 10.57
C GLY A 247 16.26 16.62 11.82
N SER A 248 15.27 16.53 12.71
CA SER A 248 15.24 17.24 13.98
C SER A 248 14.76 16.33 15.12
N ALA A 249 15.16 16.64 16.35
CA ALA A 249 14.67 15.93 17.54
C ALA A 249 13.21 16.29 17.87
N GLU A 250 12.74 17.46 17.43
CA GLU A 250 11.36 17.90 17.65
C GLU A 250 10.39 17.12 16.76
N TYR A 251 10.70 16.99 15.46
CA TYR A 251 9.91 16.29 14.46
C TYR A 251 10.76 15.24 13.72
N PRO A 252 11.18 14.15 14.38
CA PRO A 252 11.86 13.06 13.69
C PRO A 252 10.88 12.36 12.75
N TYR A 253 11.35 11.89 11.59
CA TYR A 253 10.47 11.24 10.62
C TYR A 253 11.23 10.35 9.63
N PRO A 254 10.61 9.29 9.10
CA PRO A 254 11.16 8.57 7.95
C PRO A 254 11.47 9.51 6.78
N ARG A 255 12.50 9.19 5.99
CA ARG A 255 12.80 9.90 4.74
C ARG A 255 11.85 9.47 3.62
N ARG A 256 11.62 10.37 2.67
CA ARG A 256 10.87 10.12 1.43
C ARG A 256 11.77 10.18 0.20
N GLY A 257 11.24 9.83 -0.97
CA GLY A 257 11.91 10.00 -2.25
C GLY A 257 12.15 11.48 -2.61
N ARG A 258 13.39 11.82 -2.95
CA ARG A 258 13.80 13.15 -3.41
C ARG A 258 13.14 13.48 -4.75
N THR A 259 12.63 14.70 -4.88
CA THR A 259 11.82 15.14 -6.03
C THR A 259 12.41 16.30 -6.84
N ASN A 260 13.52 16.87 -6.36
CA ASN A 260 14.32 17.89 -7.05
C ASN A 260 13.67 19.24 -7.33
N ARG A 261 12.50 19.56 -6.77
CA ARG A 261 11.94 20.90 -6.95
C ARG A 261 12.77 21.91 -6.14
N ALA A 262 12.81 23.14 -6.65
CA ALA A 262 13.51 24.22 -5.98
C ALA A 262 12.88 24.53 -4.62
N PRO A 263 13.62 25.11 -3.66
CA PRO A 263 13.04 25.67 -2.46
C PRO A 263 11.96 26.73 -2.77
N THR A 264 11.07 26.98 -1.81
CA THR A 264 10.12 28.09 -1.89
C THR A 264 10.85 29.43 -1.81
N LYS A 265 10.20 30.51 -2.26
CA LYS A 265 10.79 31.86 -2.22
C LYS A 265 10.84 32.42 -0.80
N THR A 266 9.89 32.03 0.04
CA THR A 266 9.68 32.56 1.39
C THR A 266 10.36 31.75 2.49
N ASP A 267 10.56 30.44 2.29
CA ASP A 267 11.28 29.56 3.21
C ASP A 267 12.22 28.62 2.44
N PRO A 268 13.56 28.80 2.54
CA PRO A 268 14.52 27.97 1.83
C PRO A 268 14.57 26.52 2.34
N ASN A 269 13.97 26.21 3.49
CA ASN A 269 13.88 24.85 4.00
C ASN A 269 12.69 24.08 3.43
N SER A 270 11.67 24.79 2.92
CA SER A 270 10.49 24.20 2.29
C SER A 270 10.70 24.02 0.78
N GLU A 271 10.37 22.86 0.25
CA GLU A 271 10.39 22.58 -1.19
C GLU A 271 9.14 23.15 -1.86
N SER A 272 9.30 23.77 -3.03
CA SER A 272 8.19 24.36 -3.79
C SER A 272 7.15 23.33 -4.23
N ARG A 273 5.90 23.79 -4.38
CA ARG A 273 4.74 22.98 -4.76
C ARG A 273 4.51 23.02 -6.28
N LEU A 274 3.92 21.96 -6.83
CA LEU A 274 3.48 21.97 -8.24
C LEU A 274 2.17 22.74 -8.37
N ILE A 275 2.16 23.77 -9.22
CA ILE A 275 1.02 24.71 -9.37
C ILE A 275 -0.19 24.05 -10.06
N LEU A 276 0.03 23.29 -11.14
CA LEU A 276 -1.05 22.68 -11.96
C LEU A 276 -0.80 21.21 -12.34
N GLY A 277 0.05 20.49 -11.60
CA GLY A 277 0.44 19.12 -11.91
C GLY A 277 0.38 18.13 -10.73
N LEU A 278 0.35 16.85 -11.08
CA LEU A 278 0.67 15.70 -10.22
C LEU A 278 1.95 14.99 -10.70
N ASP A 279 2.69 15.63 -11.59
CA ASP A 279 3.96 15.12 -12.12
C ASP A 279 5.09 15.31 -11.09
N ILE A 280 4.88 14.75 -9.90
CA ILE A 280 5.89 14.67 -8.87
C ILE A 280 6.88 13.57 -9.29
N TYR A 281 8.17 13.91 -9.30
CA TYR A 281 9.20 12.94 -9.64
C TYR A 281 9.16 11.76 -8.68
N VAL A 282 9.14 10.57 -9.27
CA VAL A 282 9.59 9.31 -8.66
C VAL A 282 10.45 8.60 -9.72
N PRO A 283 11.38 7.72 -9.33
CA PRO A 283 12.15 6.93 -10.29
C PRO A 283 11.23 6.30 -11.32
N ARG A 284 11.60 6.36 -12.61
CA ARG A 284 10.64 6.15 -13.71
C ARG A 284 9.85 4.84 -13.63
N ASP A 285 10.50 3.77 -13.19
CA ASP A 285 9.92 2.43 -13.09
C ASP A 285 9.00 2.24 -11.87
N GLU A 286 9.01 3.18 -10.91
CA GLU A 286 8.10 3.20 -9.76
C GLU A 286 6.74 3.86 -10.08
N ARG A 287 6.63 4.57 -11.22
CA ARG A 287 5.35 5.15 -11.65
C ARG A 287 4.38 4.05 -12.04
N PHE A 288 3.11 4.21 -11.68
CA PHE A 288 2.07 3.24 -12.05
C PHE A 288 2.03 3.00 -13.56
N GLY A 289 1.74 1.76 -13.94
CA GLY A 289 1.34 1.42 -15.31
C GLY A 289 0.05 2.15 -15.71
N HIS A 290 -0.17 2.33 -17.01
CA HIS A 290 -1.27 3.17 -17.51
C HIS A 290 -2.66 2.59 -17.21
N VAL A 291 -2.83 1.28 -17.24
CA VAL A 291 -4.10 0.62 -16.87
C VAL A 291 -4.39 0.85 -15.40
N LYS A 292 -3.44 0.56 -14.51
CA LYS A 292 -3.57 0.92 -13.09
C LYS A 292 -3.81 2.41 -12.90
N MET A 293 -3.15 3.29 -13.67
CA MET A 293 -3.37 4.75 -13.64
C MET A 293 -4.77 5.19 -14.13
N SER A 294 -5.37 4.42 -15.03
CA SER A 294 -6.73 4.64 -15.52
C SER A 294 -7.81 4.07 -14.59
N ASP A 295 -7.54 2.92 -13.96
CA ASP A 295 -8.38 2.26 -12.95
C ASP A 295 -8.37 3.02 -11.63
N PHE A 296 -7.22 3.59 -11.30
CA PHE A 296 -6.91 4.11 -10.00
C PHE A 296 -5.95 5.27 -10.20
N LEU A 297 -6.22 6.43 -9.61
CA LEU A 297 -5.15 7.28 -9.11
C LEU A 297 -5.71 8.58 -8.59
N THR A 298 -5.00 9.07 -7.59
CA THR A 298 -4.98 10.38 -6.94
C THR A 298 -5.14 11.61 -7.87
N TYR A 299 -5.04 11.47 -9.20
CA TYR A 299 -5.59 12.47 -10.12
C TYR A 299 -7.09 12.66 -9.92
N SER A 300 -7.80 11.56 -9.67
CA SER A 300 -9.17 11.53 -9.17
C SER A 300 -9.27 12.25 -7.85
N ILE A 301 -8.41 12.00 -6.86
CA ILE A 301 -8.44 12.67 -5.53
C ILE A 301 -8.27 14.19 -5.65
N LYS A 302 -7.26 14.69 -6.40
CA LYS A 302 -7.03 16.13 -6.59
C LYS A 302 -8.14 16.77 -7.45
N ALA A 303 -8.53 16.13 -8.55
CA ALA A 303 -9.66 16.58 -9.37
C ALA A 303 -10.95 16.58 -8.55
N LEU A 304 -11.20 15.56 -7.75
CA LEU A 304 -12.33 15.43 -6.84
C LEU A 304 -12.35 16.58 -5.84
N ILE A 305 -11.24 16.97 -5.21
CA ILE A 305 -11.24 18.15 -4.32
C ILE A 305 -11.54 19.44 -5.11
N GLN A 306 -10.80 19.67 -6.19
CA GLN A 306 -10.87 20.93 -6.95
C GLN A 306 -12.21 21.09 -7.67
N SER A 307 -12.84 19.99 -8.07
CA SER A 307 -14.11 19.94 -8.79
C SER A 307 -15.31 19.74 -7.86
N LEU A 308 -15.24 18.84 -6.86
CA LEU A 308 -16.39 18.61 -5.97
C LEU A 308 -16.65 19.78 -5.05
N LYS A 309 -15.63 20.40 -4.45
CA LYS A 309 -15.91 21.44 -3.45
C LYS A 309 -16.75 22.59 -4.02
N PRO A 310 -16.43 23.17 -5.20
CA PRO A 310 -17.30 24.16 -5.84
C PRO A 310 -18.69 23.62 -6.22
N ILE A 311 -18.79 22.37 -6.70
CA ILE A 311 -20.06 21.73 -7.04
C ILE A 311 -20.94 21.56 -5.79
N LEU A 312 -20.37 21.05 -4.71
CA LEU A 312 -21.03 20.86 -3.43
C LEU A 312 -21.40 22.22 -2.83
N ASP A 313 -20.53 23.23 -2.89
CA ASP A 313 -20.84 24.60 -2.48
C ASP A 313 -22.01 25.17 -3.31
N ALA A 314 -22.14 24.84 -4.59
CA ALA A 314 -23.25 25.27 -5.44
C ALA A 314 -24.57 24.52 -5.17
N ILE A 315 -24.53 23.20 -5.00
CA ILE A 315 -25.70 22.36 -4.69
C ILE A 315 -26.19 22.66 -3.26
N LEU A 316 -25.26 22.65 -2.31
CA LEU A 316 -25.54 22.71 -0.88
C LEU A 316 -25.51 24.14 -0.33
N GLY A 317 -25.02 25.14 -1.07
CA GLY A 317 -25.13 26.55 -0.68
C GLY A 317 -26.56 27.07 -0.63
N GLN A 318 -27.51 26.34 -1.24
CA GLN A 318 -28.95 26.61 -1.16
C GLN A 318 -29.65 25.81 -0.04
N THR A 319 -29.05 24.71 0.43
CA THR A 319 -29.48 23.95 1.61
C THR A 319 -28.60 24.30 2.82
N ARG A 320 -28.94 23.86 4.04
CA ARG A 320 -27.96 23.98 5.15
C ARG A 320 -26.90 22.89 4.92
N ASN A 321 -25.59 23.21 5.02
CA ASN A 321 -24.46 22.28 4.84
C ASN A 321 -24.37 21.24 5.98
N GLU A 322 -25.41 20.44 6.14
CA GLU A 322 -25.76 19.82 7.40
C GLU A 322 -26.79 18.71 7.16
N PHE A 323 -26.55 17.53 7.74
CA PHE A 323 -27.56 16.48 7.84
C PHE A 323 -28.42 16.67 9.10
N ASP A 324 -29.70 16.35 9.03
CA ASP A 324 -30.63 16.39 10.16
C ASP A 324 -30.98 15.00 10.72
N SER A 325 -30.66 13.92 10.01
CA SER A 325 -30.88 12.54 10.47
C SER A 325 -29.91 11.54 9.84
N PHE A 326 -29.80 10.35 10.41
CA PHE A 326 -29.04 9.23 9.86
C PHE A 326 -29.60 8.76 8.51
N GLU A 327 -30.91 8.88 8.32
CA GLU A 327 -31.58 8.52 7.07
C GLU A 327 -31.17 9.45 5.91
N GLU A 328 -30.88 10.72 6.18
CA GLU A 328 -30.38 11.63 5.14
C GLU A 328 -28.97 11.25 4.67
N VAL A 329 -28.15 10.68 5.54
CA VAL A 329 -26.85 10.12 5.14
C VAL A 329 -27.05 8.92 4.21
N PHE A 330 -28.06 8.07 4.47
CA PHE A 330 -28.35 6.91 3.61
C PHE A 330 -28.77 7.28 2.19
N ARG A 331 -29.33 8.48 1.99
CA ARG A 331 -29.69 8.98 0.65
C ARG A 331 -28.47 9.07 -0.28
N LEU A 332 -27.25 9.18 0.25
CA LEU A 332 -26.02 9.13 -0.52
C LEU A 332 -25.81 7.78 -1.24
N TYR A 333 -26.30 6.68 -0.67
CA TYR A 333 -26.11 5.32 -1.21
C TYR A 333 -27.33 4.79 -1.96
N GLU A 334 -28.54 5.17 -1.54
CA GLU A 334 -29.78 4.74 -2.19
C GLU A 334 -30.06 5.55 -3.46
N GLY A 335 -30.03 6.87 -3.28
CA GLY A 335 -30.55 7.84 -4.23
C GLY A 335 -29.48 8.62 -4.96
N GLY A 336 -28.40 9.03 -4.29
CA GLY A 336 -27.45 10.06 -4.76
C GLY A 336 -27.96 11.50 -4.55
N LEU A 337 -27.10 12.48 -4.83
CA LEU A 337 -27.41 13.92 -4.75
C LEU A 337 -28.19 14.41 -5.98
N PRO A 338 -29.11 15.37 -5.83
CA PRO A 338 -29.81 15.95 -6.98
C PRO A 338 -28.80 16.57 -7.96
N VAL A 339 -29.01 16.34 -9.26
CA VAL A 339 -28.18 16.93 -10.31
C VAL A 339 -28.52 18.42 -10.43
N PRO A 340 -27.57 19.34 -10.23
CA PRO A 340 -27.82 20.77 -10.40
C PRO A 340 -27.91 21.11 -11.90
N ASN A 341 -28.88 21.95 -12.31
CA ASN A 341 -28.94 22.53 -13.67
C ASN A 341 -27.88 23.64 -13.82
N VAL A 342 -26.59 23.28 -13.84
CA VAL A 342 -25.49 24.26 -13.90
C VAL A 342 -24.52 23.90 -15.04
N PRO A 343 -24.28 24.81 -16.00
CA PRO A 343 -23.31 24.62 -17.11
C PRO A 343 -21.89 24.23 -16.64
N LEU A 344 -21.55 24.62 -15.42
CA LEU A 344 -20.28 24.28 -14.75
C LEU A 344 -20.05 22.77 -14.63
N LEU A 345 -21.10 21.95 -14.46
CA LEU A 345 -20.96 20.50 -14.31
C LEU A 345 -20.51 19.83 -15.61
N ASP A 346 -21.08 20.26 -16.74
CA ASP A 346 -20.71 19.76 -18.07
C ASP A 346 -19.28 20.20 -18.44
N GLU A 347 -18.92 21.47 -18.18
CA GLU A 347 -17.55 21.98 -18.36
C GLU A 347 -16.53 21.24 -17.49
N ILE A 348 -16.88 20.92 -16.24
CA ILE A 348 -16.01 20.15 -15.33
C ILE A 348 -15.86 18.72 -15.86
N ARG A 349 -16.94 18.07 -16.31
CA ARG A 349 -16.92 16.69 -16.84
C ARG A 349 -16.03 16.56 -18.07
N GLU A 350 -16.15 17.47 -19.04
CA GLU A 350 -15.32 17.45 -20.26
C GLU A 350 -13.83 17.65 -19.96
N ARG A 351 -13.49 18.33 -18.85
CA ARG A 351 -12.12 18.59 -18.42
C ARG A 351 -11.55 17.51 -17.49
N ILE A 352 -12.35 16.56 -17.02
CA ILE A 352 -11.90 15.42 -16.21
C ILE A 352 -11.49 14.30 -17.16
N PRO A 353 -10.21 13.92 -17.25
CA PRO A 353 -9.78 12.87 -18.17
C PRO A 353 -9.97 11.45 -17.59
N PHE A 354 -10.45 11.30 -16.34
CA PHE A 354 -10.48 10.01 -15.62
C PHE A 354 -11.87 9.38 -15.56
N GLU A 355 -12.00 8.13 -16.00
CA GLU A 355 -13.27 7.41 -16.09
C GLU A 355 -13.95 7.17 -14.73
N MET A 356 -13.21 6.80 -13.67
CA MET A 356 -13.82 6.59 -12.34
C MET A 356 -14.51 7.84 -11.80
N VAL A 357 -13.90 9.02 -11.94
CA VAL A 357 -14.52 10.29 -11.51
C VAL A 357 -15.67 10.68 -12.43
N LYS A 358 -15.54 10.44 -13.75
CA LYS A 358 -16.68 10.63 -14.67
C LYS A 358 -17.86 9.75 -14.29
N GLU A 359 -17.62 8.51 -13.88
CA GLU A 359 -18.65 7.58 -13.40
C GLU A 359 -19.28 8.05 -12.08
N MET A 360 -18.48 8.53 -11.11
CA MET A 360 -19.00 9.16 -9.88
C MET A 360 -19.88 10.38 -10.16
N LEU A 361 -19.57 11.14 -11.22
CA LEU A 361 -20.27 12.35 -11.64
C LEU A 361 -21.31 12.09 -12.75
N ARG A 362 -21.63 10.83 -13.06
CA ARG A 362 -22.50 10.46 -14.19
C ARG A 362 -23.94 10.90 -13.93
N THR A 363 -24.57 11.45 -14.97
CA THR A 363 -25.95 12.01 -14.92
C THR A 363 -26.92 11.35 -15.91
N GLU A 364 -26.46 10.39 -16.71
CA GLU A 364 -27.26 9.76 -17.77
C GLU A 364 -28.24 8.70 -17.22
N GLY A 365 -29.46 8.65 -17.77
CA GLY A 365 -30.44 7.58 -17.53
C GLY A 365 -31.12 7.58 -16.16
N ASN A 366 -31.67 8.71 -15.70
CA ASN A 366 -32.31 8.89 -14.38
C ASN A 366 -31.37 8.67 -13.16
N GLN A 367 -30.05 8.61 -13.36
CA GLN A 367 -29.08 8.50 -12.27
C GLN A 367 -28.76 9.87 -11.64
N ARG A 368 -28.57 9.87 -10.32
CA ARG A 368 -28.24 11.05 -9.51
C ARG A 368 -26.72 11.14 -9.32
N LEU A 369 -26.22 12.36 -9.06
CA LEU A 369 -24.80 12.64 -8.85
C LEU A 369 -24.28 11.97 -7.56
N LEU A 370 -23.06 11.42 -7.53
CA LEU A 370 -22.43 10.85 -6.33
C LEU A 370 -23.30 9.80 -5.62
N LYS A 371 -23.82 8.82 -6.37
CA LYS A 371 -24.44 7.64 -5.78
C LYS A 371 -23.36 6.62 -5.39
N PHE A 372 -23.07 6.56 -4.10
CA PHE A 372 -22.03 5.71 -3.53
C PHE A 372 -22.50 4.26 -3.32
N PRO A 373 -21.63 3.24 -3.38
CA PRO A 373 -22.00 1.87 -3.02
C PRO A 373 -22.38 1.75 -1.54
N LEU A 374 -23.34 0.89 -1.19
CA LEU A 374 -23.74 0.74 0.23
C LEU A 374 -22.59 0.14 1.06
N PRO A 375 -22.11 0.79 2.14
CA PRO A 375 -21.01 0.29 2.97
C PRO A 375 -21.36 -1.03 3.66
N HIS A 376 -20.39 -1.96 3.70
CA HIS A 376 -20.57 -3.32 4.21
C HIS A 376 -21.15 -3.39 5.63
N VAL A 377 -20.70 -2.50 6.53
CA VAL A 377 -21.19 -2.40 7.92
C VAL A 377 -22.69 -2.13 8.04
N THR A 378 -23.33 -1.65 6.96
CA THR A 378 -24.78 -1.33 6.91
C THR A 378 -25.58 -2.21 5.95
N GLN A 379 -24.95 -3.16 5.24
CA GLN A 379 -25.61 -3.93 4.19
C GLN A 379 -26.68 -4.91 4.70
N VAL A 380 -26.46 -5.51 5.87
CA VAL A 380 -27.40 -6.48 6.45
C VAL A 380 -28.29 -5.81 7.50
N GLU A 381 -27.68 -5.19 8.52
CA GLU A 381 -28.39 -4.52 9.61
C GLU A 381 -28.07 -3.02 9.64
N LYS A 382 -29.00 -2.21 9.12
CA LYS A 382 -28.83 -0.76 8.84
C LYS A 382 -28.29 0.06 10.03
N PHE A 383 -28.67 -0.31 11.25
CA PHE A 383 -28.38 0.46 12.47
C PHE A 383 -27.58 -0.30 13.53
N ALA A 384 -27.11 -1.52 13.24
CA ALA A 384 -26.36 -2.34 14.21
C ALA A 384 -25.03 -1.70 14.65
N TRP A 385 -24.46 -0.82 13.83
CA TRP A 385 -23.28 0.00 14.15
C TRP A 385 -23.43 0.84 15.43
N GLN A 386 -24.67 1.17 15.83
CA GLN A 386 -24.92 1.93 17.06
C GLN A 386 -24.77 1.09 18.33
N SER A 387 -24.71 -0.24 18.22
CA SER A 387 -24.60 -1.13 19.38
C SER A 387 -23.27 -0.98 20.11
N ASP A 388 -23.26 -1.32 21.39
CA ASP A 388 -22.02 -1.40 22.17
C ASP A 388 -21.17 -2.61 21.74
N GLU A 389 -21.84 -3.67 21.30
CA GLU A 389 -21.22 -4.85 20.74
C GLU A 389 -20.40 -4.52 19.49
N GLU A 390 -20.96 -3.80 18.51
CA GLU A 390 -20.20 -3.46 17.29
C GLU A 390 -19.07 -2.48 17.58
N PHE A 391 -19.33 -1.45 18.38
CA PHE A 391 -18.32 -0.47 18.78
C PHE A 391 -17.09 -1.14 19.42
N ALA A 392 -17.28 -2.13 20.28
CA ALA A 392 -16.17 -2.87 20.87
C ALA A 392 -15.57 -3.92 19.92
N ARG A 393 -16.39 -4.58 19.09
CA ARG A 393 -15.93 -5.59 18.13
C ARG A 393 -15.01 -5.00 17.07
N GLU A 394 -15.28 -3.77 16.61
CA GLU A 394 -14.43 -3.09 15.63
C GLU A 394 -13.00 -2.88 16.15
N MET A 395 -12.77 -2.85 17.47
CA MET A 395 -11.41 -2.82 18.04
C MET A 395 -10.63 -4.14 17.87
N LEU A 396 -11.32 -5.22 17.50
CA LEU A 396 -10.74 -6.54 17.22
C LEU A 396 -10.78 -6.94 15.74
N ALA A 397 -11.76 -6.42 15.01
CA ALA A 397 -12.12 -6.89 13.66
C ALA A 397 -12.57 -5.78 12.70
N GLY A 398 -12.47 -4.51 13.12
CA GLY A 398 -12.74 -3.34 12.31
C GLY A 398 -11.54 -2.95 11.46
N VAL A 399 -11.51 -1.69 11.05
CA VAL A 399 -10.42 -1.11 10.24
C VAL A 399 -9.20 -0.67 11.07
N ASN A 400 -9.34 -0.49 12.39
CA ASN A 400 -8.20 -0.24 13.27
C ASN A 400 -8.09 -1.27 14.40
N PRO A 401 -7.89 -2.56 14.08
CA PRO A 401 -7.88 -3.63 15.06
C PRO A 401 -6.54 -3.71 15.80
N LEU A 402 -5.73 -2.65 15.84
CA LEU A 402 -4.34 -2.66 16.33
C LEU A 402 -4.18 -2.05 17.72
N MET A 403 -5.12 -1.23 18.16
CA MET A 403 -4.87 -0.29 19.27
C MET A 403 -5.27 -0.81 20.64
N ILE A 404 -6.15 -1.81 20.72
CA ILE A 404 -6.59 -2.34 22.00
C ILE A 404 -5.42 -3.00 22.75
N SER A 405 -5.33 -2.73 24.04
CA SER A 405 -4.31 -3.30 24.93
C SER A 405 -4.95 -3.84 26.21
N ARG A 406 -4.26 -4.72 26.91
CA ARG A 406 -4.69 -5.18 28.23
C ARG A 406 -4.52 -4.05 29.24
N LEU A 407 -5.52 -3.85 30.10
CA LEU A 407 -5.38 -2.93 31.23
C LEU A 407 -4.57 -3.61 32.33
N HIS A 408 -3.43 -3.00 32.69
CA HIS A 408 -2.52 -3.53 33.71
C HIS A 408 -2.77 -2.94 35.11
N VAL A 409 -3.14 -1.66 35.17
CA VAL A 409 -3.32 -0.90 36.41
C VAL A 409 -4.63 -0.13 36.34
N PHE A 410 -5.34 -0.08 37.47
CA PHE A 410 -6.56 0.69 37.62
C PHE A 410 -6.45 1.65 38.81
N PRO A 411 -6.89 2.93 38.68
CA PRO A 411 -7.34 3.57 37.44
C PRO A 411 -6.19 3.66 36.40
N PRO A 412 -6.51 3.83 35.09
CA PRO A 412 -5.48 4.00 34.07
C PRO A 412 -4.53 5.16 34.37
N THR A 413 -3.24 4.95 34.11
CA THR A 413 -2.17 5.93 34.36
C THR A 413 -1.58 6.47 33.06
N SER A 414 -1.15 7.73 33.05
CA SER A 414 -0.46 8.37 31.92
C SER A 414 1.07 8.26 32.04
N LYS A 415 1.74 8.23 30.88
CA LYS A 415 3.21 8.31 30.73
C LYS A 415 3.70 9.73 30.38
N LEU A 416 2.80 10.70 30.29
CA LEU A 416 3.16 12.09 30.04
C LEU A 416 4.00 12.66 31.21
N ASP A 417 4.92 13.57 30.89
CA ASP A 417 5.75 14.23 31.91
C ASP A 417 4.86 15.06 32.86
N PRO A 418 4.76 14.69 34.15
CA PRO A 418 3.89 15.38 35.09
C PRO A 418 4.34 16.82 35.38
N ASN A 419 5.59 17.18 35.11
CA ASN A 419 6.05 18.57 35.25
C ASN A 419 5.52 19.46 34.13
N LYS A 420 5.31 18.88 32.94
CA LYS A 420 4.80 19.60 31.76
C LYS A 420 3.29 19.57 31.68
N TYR A 421 2.68 18.44 32.03
CA TYR A 421 1.26 18.19 31.83
C TYR A 421 0.49 18.07 33.16
N GLY A 422 1.11 18.24 34.32
CA GLY A 422 0.43 18.15 35.61
C GLY A 422 -0.12 16.75 35.92
N ASN A 423 -1.16 16.67 36.76
CA ASN A 423 -1.78 15.40 37.12
C ASN A 423 -2.65 14.86 35.96
N GLN A 424 -2.28 13.69 35.45
CA GLN A 424 -2.93 12.99 34.35
C GLN A 424 -3.61 11.68 34.78
N THR A 425 -3.86 11.50 36.08
CA THR A 425 -4.54 10.31 36.62
C THR A 425 -5.97 10.25 36.11
N SER A 426 -6.38 9.09 35.60
CA SER A 426 -7.76 8.89 35.12
C SER A 426 -8.79 9.11 36.22
N SER A 427 -9.92 9.69 35.85
CA SER A 427 -11.09 9.93 36.73
C SER A 427 -12.06 8.74 36.78
N ILE A 428 -11.74 7.63 36.09
CA ILE A 428 -12.57 6.42 36.14
C ILE A 428 -12.41 5.76 37.52
N THR A 429 -13.52 5.52 38.21
CA THR A 429 -13.56 4.86 39.53
C THR A 429 -14.13 3.45 39.41
N ALA A 430 -13.87 2.59 40.41
CA ALA A 430 -14.42 1.23 40.44
C ALA A 430 -15.96 1.24 40.34
N ALA A 431 -16.61 2.17 41.05
CA ALA A 431 -18.06 2.34 41.03
C ALA A 431 -18.64 2.63 39.63
N HIS A 432 -17.86 3.24 38.72
CA HIS A 432 -18.31 3.44 37.33
C HIS A 432 -18.45 2.11 36.58
N ILE A 433 -17.57 1.14 36.82
CA ILE A 433 -17.43 -0.03 35.95
C ILE A 433 -17.91 -1.35 36.58
N GLU A 434 -17.85 -1.53 37.90
CA GLU A 434 -18.11 -2.84 38.55
C GLU A 434 -19.50 -3.41 38.24
N LYS A 435 -20.53 -2.55 38.09
CA LYS A 435 -21.88 -2.96 37.68
C LYS A 435 -21.93 -3.66 36.30
N ASN A 436 -20.87 -3.52 35.50
CA ASN A 436 -20.76 -4.03 34.14
C ASN A 436 -19.70 -5.15 33.98
N LEU A 437 -19.10 -5.65 35.07
CA LEU A 437 -18.03 -6.67 35.05
C LEU A 437 -18.53 -8.10 35.33
N ASP A 438 -19.79 -8.40 35.02
CA ASP A 438 -20.42 -9.71 35.24
C ASP A 438 -20.25 -10.25 36.68
N GLY A 439 -20.33 -9.35 37.67
CA GLY A 439 -20.23 -9.67 39.10
C GLY A 439 -18.80 -9.75 39.66
N LEU A 440 -17.77 -9.48 38.85
CA LEU A 440 -16.39 -9.38 39.30
C LEU A 440 -16.09 -7.99 39.89
N THR A 441 -15.19 -7.92 40.87
CA THR A 441 -14.54 -6.67 41.24
C THR A 441 -13.52 -6.26 40.19
N VAL A 442 -13.06 -5.00 40.23
CA VAL A 442 -11.99 -4.54 39.33
C VAL A 442 -10.73 -5.40 39.46
N ASP A 443 -10.29 -5.69 40.70
CA ASP A 443 -9.08 -6.49 40.96
C ASP A 443 -9.22 -7.91 40.38
N GLN A 444 -10.36 -8.55 40.59
CA GLN A 444 -10.63 -9.88 40.02
C GLN A 444 -10.62 -9.86 38.48
N ALA A 445 -11.14 -8.80 37.87
CA ALA A 445 -11.15 -8.64 36.42
C ALA A 445 -9.74 -8.38 35.86
N LEU A 446 -8.88 -7.64 36.57
CA LEU A 446 -7.46 -7.45 36.23
C LEU A 446 -6.69 -8.79 36.33
N GLU A 447 -6.81 -9.48 37.46
CA GLU A 447 -6.12 -10.76 37.73
C GLU A 447 -6.50 -11.85 36.72
N SER A 448 -7.76 -11.86 36.29
CA SER A 448 -8.27 -12.79 35.27
C SER A 448 -8.03 -12.35 33.83
N ASN A 449 -7.28 -11.27 33.60
CA ASN A 449 -6.98 -10.71 32.27
C ASN A 449 -8.23 -10.36 31.45
N LYS A 450 -9.27 -9.83 32.10
CA LYS A 450 -10.54 -9.49 31.47
C LYS A 450 -10.76 -8.00 31.24
N LEU A 451 -9.88 -7.13 31.73
CA LEU A 451 -9.96 -5.69 31.44
C LEU A 451 -8.99 -5.29 30.34
N PHE A 452 -9.51 -4.55 29.38
CA PHE A 452 -8.81 -4.02 28.22
C PHE A 452 -9.07 -2.52 28.11
N ILE A 453 -8.23 -1.84 27.35
CA ILE A 453 -8.31 -0.40 27.14
C ILE A 453 -7.94 -0.03 25.70
N LEU A 454 -8.74 0.86 25.12
CA LEU A 454 -8.32 1.70 24.00
C LEU A 454 -7.88 3.05 24.59
N ASP A 455 -6.58 3.28 24.66
CA ASP A 455 -5.99 4.48 25.27
C ASP A 455 -5.36 5.38 24.19
N LEU A 456 -6.07 6.46 23.85
CA LEU A 456 -5.59 7.49 22.92
C LEU A 456 -5.19 8.77 23.67
N HIS A 457 -5.19 8.75 24.99
CA HIS A 457 -5.05 9.95 25.79
C HIS A 457 -3.68 10.58 25.64
N ASP A 458 -2.61 9.81 25.88
CA ASP A 458 -1.24 10.34 25.92
C ASP A 458 -0.77 10.83 24.55
N ALA A 459 -1.26 10.22 23.48
CA ALA A 459 -0.98 10.66 22.12
C ALA A 459 -1.60 12.03 21.81
N LEU A 460 -2.74 12.35 22.43
CA LEU A 460 -3.58 13.48 22.03
C LEU A 460 -3.49 14.69 22.95
N ILE A 461 -3.33 14.51 24.28
CA ILE A 461 -3.23 15.63 25.25
C ILE A 461 -2.28 16.74 24.78
N PRO A 462 -1.07 16.47 24.24
CA PRO A 462 -0.16 17.51 23.76
C PRO A 462 -0.72 18.40 22.62
N TYR A 463 -1.81 17.98 21.98
CA TYR A 463 -2.41 18.66 20.83
C TYR A 463 -3.82 19.19 21.08
N ILE A 464 -4.54 18.73 22.12
CA ILE A 464 -5.96 19.07 22.34
C ILE A 464 -6.20 20.58 22.36
N ASN A 465 -5.41 21.34 23.14
CA ASN A 465 -5.57 22.80 23.22
C ASN A 465 -5.34 23.48 21.87
N ARG A 466 -4.26 23.10 21.17
CA ARG A 466 -3.93 23.66 19.86
C ARG A 466 -5.04 23.40 18.84
N ILE A 467 -5.58 22.18 18.80
CA ILE A 467 -6.68 21.81 17.91
C ILE A 467 -7.95 22.61 18.27
N ASN A 468 -8.35 22.58 19.54
CA ASN A 468 -9.60 23.17 20.00
C ASN A 468 -9.62 24.70 19.89
N SER A 469 -8.47 25.37 20.04
CA SER A 469 -8.36 26.83 19.97
C SER A 469 -8.08 27.36 18.57
N ASN A 470 -7.27 26.65 17.77
CA ASN A 470 -6.75 27.17 16.50
C ASN A 470 -7.41 26.56 15.24
N THR A 471 -8.43 25.72 15.43
CA THR A 471 -9.24 25.14 14.35
C THR A 471 -10.73 25.23 14.69
N SER A 472 -11.60 24.99 13.71
CA SER A 472 -13.04 24.85 13.95
C SER A 472 -13.42 23.54 14.64
N ASN A 473 -12.49 22.60 14.79
CA ASN A 473 -12.75 21.29 15.39
C ASN A 473 -12.80 21.41 16.92
N LYS A 474 -13.50 20.47 17.56
CA LYS A 474 -13.59 20.33 19.01
C LYS A 474 -13.48 18.86 19.35
N THR A 475 -12.44 18.48 20.06
CA THR A 475 -12.13 17.09 20.38
C THR A 475 -11.67 16.93 21.83
N TYR A 476 -11.65 15.68 22.27
CA TYR A 476 -11.17 15.25 23.58
C TYR A 476 -10.01 14.29 23.40
N ALA A 477 -9.23 14.08 24.44
CA ALA A 477 -8.36 12.93 24.58
C ALA A 477 -9.16 11.81 25.25
N THR A 478 -9.34 10.68 24.56
CA THR A 478 -10.25 9.61 25.00
C THR A 478 -9.54 8.41 25.61
N ARG A 479 -10.17 7.80 26.62
CA ARG A 479 -9.90 6.42 27.08
C ARG A 479 -11.19 5.63 27.11
N THR A 480 -11.14 4.39 26.64
CA THR A 480 -12.28 3.48 26.68
C THR A 480 -11.89 2.20 27.40
N LEU A 481 -12.58 1.87 28.48
CA LEU A 481 -12.41 0.60 29.18
C LEU A 481 -13.36 -0.45 28.63
N LEU A 482 -12.84 -1.66 28.41
CA LEU A 482 -13.58 -2.80 27.89
C LEU A 482 -13.42 -4.00 28.81
N PHE A 483 -14.49 -4.77 28.94
CA PHE A 483 -14.53 -6.03 29.67
C PHE A 483 -14.71 -7.21 28.71
N LEU A 484 -13.87 -8.23 28.86
CA LEU A 484 -13.96 -9.48 28.10
C LEU A 484 -14.93 -10.44 28.79
N LYS A 485 -16.08 -10.66 28.14
CA LYS A 485 -17.12 -11.56 28.63
C LYS A 485 -16.71 -13.03 28.48
N GLY A 486 -17.45 -13.92 29.16
CA GLY A 486 -17.24 -15.36 29.08
C GLY A 486 -17.38 -15.94 27.67
N ASP A 487 -18.14 -15.28 26.79
CA ASP A 487 -18.36 -15.67 25.39
C ASP A 487 -17.34 -15.08 24.41
N GLN A 488 -16.21 -14.56 24.91
CA GLN A 488 -15.11 -13.95 24.15
C GLN A 488 -15.42 -12.61 23.46
N THR A 489 -16.63 -12.05 23.62
CA THR A 489 -16.94 -10.72 23.10
C THR A 489 -16.57 -9.63 24.11
N LEU A 490 -16.17 -8.46 23.60
CA LEU A 490 -15.88 -7.29 24.42
C LEU A 490 -17.14 -6.47 24.71
N LYS A 491 -17.21 -5.88 25.91
CA LYS A 491 -18.25 -4.94 26.31
C LYS A 491 -17.59 -3.63 26.74
N PRO A 492 -17.92 -2.46 26.15
CA PRO A 492 -17.44 -1.19 26.66
C PRO A 492 -18.10 -0.91 28.03
N VAL A 493 -17.32 -0.47 29.01
CA VAL A 493 -17.81 -0.27 30.39
C VAL A 493 -17.68 1.18 30.89
N ALA A 494 -16.77 1.95 30.30
CA ALA A 494 -16.63 3.39 30.54
C ALA A 494 -15.89 4.08 29.39
N ILE A 495 -16.23 5.34 29.14
CA ILE A 495 -15.48 6.26 28.28
C ILE A 495 -15.11 7.49 29.11
N GLU A 496 -13.84 7.86 29.11
CA GLU A 496 -13.34 9.10 29.69
C GLU A 496 -13.03 10.09 28.57
N LEU A 497 -13.63 11.29 28.64
CA LEU A 497 -13.33 12.41 27.76
C LEU A 497 -12.54 13.45 28.55
N SER A 498 -11.27 13.63 28.19
CA SER A 498 -10.32 14.49 28.91
C SER A 498 -10.01 15.75 28.10
N LEU A 499 -9.95 16.89 28.77
CA LEU A 499 -9.41 18.15 28.25
C LEU A 499 -8.26 18.60 29.15
N PRO A 500 -7.22 19.25 28.61
CA PRO A 500 -6.27 19.99 29.44
C PRO A 500 -6.99 21.02 30.30
N HIS A 501 -6.43 21.30 31.47
CA HIS A 501 -6.98 22.31 32.38
C HIS A 501 -7.04 23.69 31.69
N PRO A 502 -8.13 24.47 31.84
CA PRO A 502 -8.31 25.76 31.15
C PRO A 502 -7.25 26.81 31.50
N ASP A 503 -6.66 26.72 32.69
CA ASP A 503 -5.57 27.61 33.13
C ASP A 503 -4.18 27.20 32.60
N GLY A 504 -4.08 26.09 31.87
CA GLY A 504 -2.86 25.62 31.22
C GLY A 504 -2.58 24.14 31.43
N GLU A 505 -1.86 23.53 30.49
CA GLU A 505 -1.55 22.08 30.45
C GLU A 505 -0.79 21.61 31.69
N GLN A 506 0.05 22.46 32.28
CA GLN A 506 0.80 22.16 33.50
C GLN A 506 -0.08 21.89 34.74
N HIS A 507 -1.37 22.26 34.69
CA HIS A 507 -2.32 22.05 35.78
C HIS A 507 -3.05 20.71 35.71
N GLY A 508 -2.79 19.86 34.71
CA GLY A 508 -3.44 18.55 34.59
C GLY A 508 -4.57 18.53 33.56
N ILE A 509 -5.48 17.57 33.76
CA ILE A 509 -6.71 17.40 32.96
C ILE A 509 -7.97 17.67 33.77
N ILE A 510 -9.03 18.03 33.06
CA ILE A 510 -10.41 17.93 33.52
C ILE A 510 -11.07 16.85 32.66
N SER A 511 -11.58 15.83 33.33
CA SER A 511 -12.20 14.67 32.67
C SER A 511 -13.65 14.49 33.05
N ARG A 512 -14.44 13.98 32.12
CA ARG A 512 -15.79 13.48 32.36
C ARG A 512 -15.85 12.00 32.00
N VAL A 513 -16.45 11.20 32.88
CA VAL A 513 -16.63 9.76 32.67
C VAL A 513 -18.08 9.48 32.31
N PHE A 514 -18.26 8.71 31.25
CA PHE A 514 -19.54 8.27 30.74
C PHE A 514 -19.61 6.74 30.85
N THR A 515 -20.77 6.21 31.25
CA THR A 515 -21.00 4.76 31.36
C THR A 515 -22.15 4.35 30.44
N PRO A 516 -22.21 3.08 29.99
CA PRO A 516 -23.26 2.60 29.10
C PRO A 516 -24.68 2.91 29.58
N ALA A 517 -25.52 3.36 28.65
CA ALA A 517 -26.94 3.58 28.80
C ALA A 517 -27.65 3.43 27.43
N ASP A 518 -28.85 2.84 27.43
CA ASP A 518 -29.54 2.48 26.18
C ASP A 518 -30.77 3.36 25.87
N LYS A 519 -31.16 4.23 26.80
CA LYS A 519 -32.44 4.96 26.73
C LYS A 519 -32.30 6.39 27.21
N GLY A 520 -33.24 7.22 26.77
CA GLY A 520 -33.33 8.61 27.19
C GLY A 520 -32.12 9.42 26.76
N ILE A 521 -31.94 10.57 27.43
CA ILE A 521 -30.84 11.48 27.17
C ILE A 521 -29.49 10.85 27.52
N GLU A 522 -29.44 9.98 28.53
CA GLU A 522 -28.25 9.25 28.93
C GLU A 522 -27.75 8.34 27.80
N GLY A 523 -28.66 7.67 27.09
CA GLY A 523 -28.31 6.88 25.91
C GLY A 523 -27.79 7.73 24.75
N SER A 524 -28.37 8.90 24.50
CA SER A 524 -27.87 9.83 23.49
C SER A 524 -26.49 10.40 23.85
N ILE A 525 -26.25 10.70 25.13
CA ILE A 525 -24.94 11.11 25.65
C ILE A 525 -23.91 9.99 25.47
N TRP A 526 -24.28 8.74 25.79
CA TRP A 526 -23.41 7.58 25.60
C TRP A 526 -23.05 7.37 24.13
N GLN A 527 -24.02 7.46 23.23
CA GLN A 527 -23.78 7.36 21.79
C GLN A 527 -22.83 8.46 21.28
N LEU A 528 -22.96 9.68 21.80
CA LEU A 528 -22.06 10.77 21.45
C LEU A 528 -20.65 10.59 22.08
N ALA A 529 -20.55 10.01 23.27
CA ALA A 529 -19.26 9.64 23.87
C ALA A 529 -18.51 8.62 23.00
N LYS A 530 -19.20 7.59 22.49
CA LYS A 530 -18.65 6.64 21.52
C LYS A 530 -18.19 7.34 20.24
N ALA A 531 -18.95 8.31 19.74
CA ALA A 531 -18.55 9.09 18.56
C ALA A 531 -17.23 9.85 18.78
N TYR A 532 -17.00 10.45 19.95
CA TYR A 532 -15.70 11.10 20.24
C TYR A 532 -14.53 10.11 20.27
N VAL A 533 -14.76 8.89 20.77
CA VAL A 533 -13.77 7.81 20.68
C VAL A 533 -13.50 7.46 19.22
N CYS A 534 -14.54 7.28 18.40
CA CYS A 534 -14.40 7.00 16.97
C CYS A 534 -13.66 8.15 16.24
N VAL A 535 -13.86 9.41 16.62
CA VAL A 535 -13.11 10.56 16.08
C VAL A 535 -11.61 10.42 16.37
N ASN A 536 -11.24 10.15 17.62
CA ASN A 536 -9.85 9.95 17.99
C ASN A 536 -9.26 8.73 17.28
N ASP A 537 -9.96 7.60 17.29
CA ASP A 537 -9.48 6.35 16.71
C ASP A 537 -9.37 6.42 15.18
N SER A 538 -10.29 7.10 14.50
CA SER A 538 -10.21 7.31 13.05
C SER A 538 -9.04 8.24 12.68
N GLY A 539 -8.80 9.31 13.45
CA GLY A 539 -7.64 10.16 13.20
C GLY A 539 -6.31 9.48 13.52
N TYR A 540 -6.26 8.62 14.55
CA TYR A 540 -5.08 7.82 14.86
C TYR A 540 -4.86 6.71 13.82
N HIS A 541 -5.93 6.06 13.38
CA HIS A 541 -5.90 5.08 12.30
C HIS A 541 -5.28 5.67 11.04
N GLU A 542 -5.86 6.74 10.48
CA GLU A 542 -5.41 7.33 9.21
C GLU A 542 -3.96 7.80 9.28
N LEU A 543 -3.58 8.50 10.36
CA LEU A 543 -2.28 9.15 10.44
C LEU A 543 -1.16 8.23 10.90
N ILE A 544 -1.48 7.28 11.78
CA ILE A 544 -0.48 6.50 12.50
C ILE A 544 -0.52 5.03 12.07
N SER A 545 -1.66 4.37 12.22
CA SER A 545 -1.78 2.93 11.95
C SER A 545 -1.64 2.65 10.46
N HIS A 546 -2.22 3.53 9.64
CA HIS A 546 -2.18 3.47 8.18
C HIS A 546 -0.96 4.24 7.66
N TRP A 547 -1.00 5.58 7.61
CA TRP A 547 0.05 6.36 6.95
C TRP A 547 1.46 6.16 7.54
N LEU A 548 1.66 6.38 8.85
CA LEU A 548 3.01 6.29 9.43
C LEU A 548 3.54 4.86 9.38
N ASN A 549 2.82 3.91 10.00
CA ASN A 549 3.26 2.54 10.24
C ASN A 549 3.31 1.66 8.99
N THR A 550 2.80 2.14 7.85
CA THR A 550 2.92 1.44 6.57
C THR A 550 3.60 2.35 5.53
N HIS A 551 2.88 3.31 4.94
CA HIS A 551 3.35 4.15 3.84
C HIS A 551 4.70 4.83 4.12
N ALA A 552 4.76 5.65 5.17
CA ALA A 552 5.94 6.47 5.44
C ALA A 552 7.14 5.62 5.91
N ILE A 553 6.88 4.56 6.69
CA ILE A 553 7.93 3.66 7.17
C ILE A 553 8.49 2.79 6.05
N MET A 554 7.68 2.38 5.07
CA MET A 554 8.16 1.49 4.00
C MET A 554 8.98 2.19 2.91
N GLU A 555 8.73 3.46 2.61
CA GLU A 555 9.43 4.20 1.54
C GLU A 555 10.97 4.18 1.68
N PRO A 556 11.58 4.37 2.87
CA PRO A 556 13.01 4.16 3.10
C PRO A 556 13.56 2.81 2.66
N PHE A 557 12.82 1.72 2.85
CA PHE A 557 13.26 0.37 2.46
C PHE A 557 13.25 0.22 0.94
N VAL A 558 12.27 0.81 0.25
CA VAL A 558 12.23 0.85 -1.23
C VAL A 558 13.45 1.56 -1.79
N LEU A 559 13.74 2.74 -1.24
CA LEU A 559 14.89 3.57 -1.63
C LEU A 559 16.20 2.82 -1.43
N ALA A 560 16.46 2.30 -0.22
CA ALA A 560 17.72 1.61 0.08
C ALA A 560 17.89 0.33 -0.76
N THR A 561 16.80 -0.42 -0.98
CA THR A 561 16.86 -1.67 -1.75
C THR A 561 17.31 -1.43 -3.18
N ASN A 562 16.72 -0.45 -3.87
CA ASN A 562 17.12 -0.08 -5.23
C ASN A 562 18.52 0.57 -5.30
N ARG A 563 19.01 1.17 -4.20
CA ARG A 563 20.32 1.83 -4.13
C ARG A 563 21.48 0.87 -3.87
N HIS A 564 21.25 -0.23 -3.15
CA HIS A 564 22.32 -1.08 -2.63
C HIS A 564 22.22 -2.54 -3.01
N LEU A 565 21.04 -3.07 -3.32
CA LEU A 565 20.88 -4.47 -3.72
C LEU A 565 20.68 -4.56 -5.23
N SER A 566 21.60 -5.24 -5.91
CA SER A 566 21.46 -5.46 -7.35
C SER A 566 20.18 -6.23 -7.69
N VAL A 567 19.62 -6.03 -8.89
CA VAL A 567 18.43 -6.78 -9.36
C VAL A 567 18.63 -8.30 -9.39
N VAL A 568 19.89 -8.78 -9.41
CA VAL A 568 20.24 -10.21 -9.31
C VAL A 568 20.48 -10.68 -7.87
N HIS A 569 20.44 -9.78 -6.89
CA HIS A 569 20.63 -10.10 -5.48
C HIS A 569 19.43 -10.90 -4.94
N PRO A 570 19.63 -11.98 -4.16
CA PRO A 570 18.52 -12.79 -3.65
C PRO A 570 17.54 -11.98 -2.79
N ILE A 571 18.03 -11.09 -1.92
CA ILE A 571 17.15 -10.24 -1.09
C ILE A 571 16.43 -9.15 -1.91
N TYR A 572 17.01 -8.65 -3.00
CA TYR A 572 16.27 -7.77 -3.93
C TYR A 572 15.08 -8.54 -4.52
N LYS A 573 15.33 -9.75 -5.05
CA LYS A 573 14.27 -10.60 -5.61
C LYS A 573 13.23 -11.01 -4.58
N LEU A 574 13.58 -11.15 -3.31
CA LEU A 574 12.63 -11.43 -2.24
C LEU A 574 11.71 -10.23 -1.98
N LEU A 575 12.29 -9.03 -1.86
CA LEU A 575 11.58 -7.86 -1.33
C LEU A 575 10.93 -6.98 -2.41
N SER A 576 11.47 -6.92 -3.63
CA SER A 576 10.97 -6.00 -4.66
C SER A 576 9.48 -6.13 -5.01
N PRO A 577 8.83 -7.33 -5.01
CA PRO A 577 7.38 -7.41 -5.21
C PRO A 577 6.58 -6.65 -4.16
N HIS A 578 7.13 -6.52 -2.95
CA HIS A 578 6.50 -5.91 -1.80
C HIS A 578 6.67 -4.38 -1.77
N TYR A 579 7.30 -3.79 -2.78
CA TYR A 579 7.49 -2.35 -2.91
C TYR A 579 6.73 -1.73 -4.06
N ARG A 580 6.11 -2.57 -4.91
CA ARG A 580 5.37 -2.13 -6.08
C ARG A 580 4.41 -1.00 -5.70
N ASP A 581 4.43 0.07 -6.49
CA ASP A 581 3.51 1.21 -6.38
C ASP A 581 3.67 2.09 -5.12
N THR A 582 4.47 1.69 -4.12
CA THR A 582 4.58 2.39 -2.82
C THR A 582 5.15 3.80 -2.95
N MET A 583 6.22 4.00 -3.70
CA MET A 583 6.81 5.35 -3.87
C MET A 583 5.86 6.29 -4.60
N ASN A 584 5.16 5.80 -5.62
CA ASN A 584 4.26 6.62 -6.42
C ASN A 584 3.01 7.02 -5.63
N ILE A 585 2.36 6.10 -4.90
CA ILE A 585 1.21 6.47 -4.07
C ILE A 585 1.61 7.46 -2.97
N ASN A 586 2.77 7.29 -2.35
CA ASN A 586 3.28 8.21 -1.33
C ASN A 586 3.55 9.60 -1.90
N ALA A 587 4.19 9.70 -3.07
CA ALA A 587 4.46 10.98 -3.71
C ALA A 587 3.16 11.73 -4.02
N LEU A 588 2.13 11.02 -4.47
CA LEU A 588 0.83 11.60 -4.75
C LEU A 588 0.08 12.00 -3.49
N ALA A 589 0.18 11.21 -2.42
CA ALA A 589 -0.37 11.56 -1.11
C ALA A 589 0.26 12.86 -0.58
N ARG A 590 1.59 13.03 -0.69
CA ARG A 590 2.28 14.29 -0.35
C ARG A 590 1.78 15.47 -1.18
N GLN A 591 1.35 15.24 -2.40
CA GLN A 591 0.90 16.30 -3.31
C GLN A 591 -0.59 16.66 -3.16
N ALA A 592 -1.46 15.73 -2.75
CA ALA A 592 -2.92 15.97 -2.76
C ALA A 592 -3.68 15.58 -1.48
N LEU A 593 -3.12 14.72 -0.64
CA LEU A 593 -3.82 14.12 0.50
C LEU A 593 -3.41 14.77 1.83
N ILE A 594 -2.10 14.74 2.13
CA ILE A 594 -1.52 15.13 3.43
C ILE A 594 -0.80 16.49 3.41
N ASN A 595 -0.89 17.23 2.31
CA ASN A 595 -0.34 18.59 2.22
C ASN A 595 -1.16 19.61 3.00
N ALA A 596 -0.57 20.79 3.21
CA ALA A 596 -1.29 21.96 3.72
C ALA A 596 -2.53 22.25 2.87
N GLY A 597 -3.70 22.33 3.53
CA GLY A 597 -5.00 22.52 2.88
C GLY A 597 -5.48 21.30 2.07
N GLY A 598 -4.83 20.15 2.21
CA GLY A 598 -5.23 18.88 1.60
C GLY A 598 -6.47 18.27 2.28
N ILE A 599 -6.89 17.10 1.80
CA ILE A 599 -8.08 16.41 2.30
C ILE A 599 -7.95 16.06 3.78
N ILE A 600 -6.82 15.47 4.18
CA ILE A 600 -6.66 14.96 5.56
C ILE A 600 -6.79 16.11 6.57
N GLU A 601 -6.22 17.27 6.28
CA GLU A 601 -6.39 18.46 7.12
C GLU A 601 -7.82 19.01 7.14
N SER A 602 -8.64 18.65 6.15
CA SER A 602 -10.02 19.14 6.00
C SER A 602 -11.07 18.23 6.62
N ILE A 603 -10.79 16.91 6.72
CA ILE A 603 -11.76 15.90 7.16
C ILE A 603 -11.36 15.14 8.43
N VAL A 604 -10.11 15.26 8.91
CA VAL A 604 -9.63 14.59 10.13
C VAL A 604 -9.40 15.61 11.24
N PHE A 605 -9.74 15.26 12.48
CA PHE A 605 -9.81 16.21 13.60
C PHE A 605 -8.53 17.02 13.90
N PRO A 606 -7.29 16.52 13.68
CA PRO A 606 -6.09 17.32 13.96
C PRO A 606 -5.93 18.53 13.04
N GLY A 607 -6.60 18.52 11.89
CA GLY A 607 -6.48 19.58 10.87
C GLY A 607 -5.03 19.81 10.48
N LYS A 608 -4.58 21.07 10.50
CA LYS A 608 -3.20 21.46 10.17
C LYS A 608 -2.10 20.85 11.04
N TYR A 609 -2.45 20.22 12.17
CA TYR A 609 -1.51 19.56 13.06
C TYR A 609 -1.33 18.06 12.77
N ALA A 610 -2.06 17.51 11.79
CA ALA A 610 -2.09 16.08 11.47
C ALA A 610 -0.71 15.46 11.26
N MET A 611 0.06 16.01 10.32
CA MET A 611 1.36 15.46 9.96
C MET A 611 2.43 15.72 11.04
N GLU A 612 2.34 16.85 11.75
CA GLU A 612 3.18 17.13 12.90
C GLU A 612 2.99 16.11 14.03
N MET A 613 1.72 15.78 14.34
CA MET A 613 1.37 14.77 15.34
C MET A 613 1.92 13.39 14.98
N SER A 614 1.88 13.01 13.69
CA SER A 614 2.50 11.76 13.23
C SER A 614 4.01 11.72 13.49
N ALA A 615 4.72 12.83 13.32
CA ALA A 615 6.15 12.91 13.58
C ALA A 615 6.50 12.86 15.07
N VAL A 616 5.66 13.45 15.93
CA VAL A 616 5.83 13.31 17.37
C VAL A 616 5.61 11.86 17.82
N ILE A 617 4.62 11.16 17.27
CA ILE A 617 4.34 9.75 17.59
C ILE A 617 5.44 8.81 17.07
N TYR A 618 6.06 9.13 15.93
CA TYR A 618 7.19 8.37 15.39
C TYR A 618 8.37 8.24 16.37
N LYS A 619 8.51 9.15 17.34
CA LYS A 619 9.50 9.02 18.43
C LYS A 619 9.42 7.67 19.14
N SER A 620 8.21 7.15 19.33
CA SER A 620 7.95 5.88 20.01
C SER A 620 7.91 4.68 19.08
N TRP A 621 8.12 4.87 17.77
CA TRP A 621 8.16 3.77 16.81
C TRP A 621 9.38 2.87 17.06
N ASN A 622 9.20 1.56 16.87
CA ASN A 622 10.23 0.55 17.03
C ASN A 622 10.04 -0.52 15.95
N PHE A 623 11.06 -0.71 15.11
CA PHE A 623 11.01 -1.68 14.01
C PHE A 623 10.76 -3.11 14.50
N SER A 624 11.43 -3.51 15.59
CA SER A 624 11.35 -4.86 16.14
C SER A 624 9.97 -5.17 16.74
N GLU A 625 9.18 -4.14 17.02
CA GLU A 625 7.80 -4.26 17.49
C GLU A 625 6.77 -4.22 16.37
N GLN A 626 7.18 -4.09 15.09
CA GLN A 626 6.27 -4.20 13.95
C GLN A 626 5.99 -5.66 13.55
N ALA A 627 6.77 -6.60 14.08
CA ALA A 627 6.47 -8.02 13.99
C ALA A 627 5.18 -8.34 14.75
N LEU A 628 4.22 -9.01 14.10
CA LEU A 628 2.90 -9.23 14.70
C LEU A 628 2.96 -9.92 16.08
N PRO A 629 3.75 -11.00 16.29
CA PRO A 629 3.85 -11.60 17.62
C PRO A 629 4.39 -10.63 18.68
N ALA A 630 5.36 -9.79 18.31
CA ALA A 630 5.96 -8.80 19.21
C ALA A 630 4.97 -7.68 19.58
N ASP A 631 4.18 -7.20 18.60
CA ASP A 631 3.11 -6.23 18.85
C ASP A 631 2.04 -6.77 19.81
N LEU A 632 1.56 -8.00 19.57
CA LEU A 632 0.53 -8.64 20.40
C LEU A 632 1.00 -8.82 21.85
N LEU A 633 2.27 -9.18 22.05
CA LEU A 633 2.89 -9.27 23.38
C LEU A 633 3.03 -7.88 24.02
N LYS A 634 3.52 -6.89 23.27
CA LYS A 634 3.69 -5.51 23.74
C LYS A 634 2.38 -4.91 24.24
N ARG A 635 1.28 -5.13 23.52
CA ARG A 635 -0.06 -4.67 23.92
C ARG A 635 -0.66 -5.50 25.05
N GLY A 636 -0.03 -6.60 25.43
CA GLY A 636 -0.51 -7.51 26.46
C GLY A 636 -1.77 -8.27 26.08
N VAL A 637 -2.12 -8.32 24.78
CA VAL A 637 -3.26 -9.10 24.26
C VAL A 637 -2.88 -10.55 23.96
N ALA A 638 -1.59 -10.87 24.05
CA ALA A 638 -1.04 -12.21 24.05
C ALA A 638 -0.02 -12.37 25.19
N VAL A 639 0.31 -13.63 25.49
CA VAL A 639 1.41 -14.01 26.39
C VAL A 639 2.31 -15.02 25.70
N GLU A 640 3.55 -15.13 26.15
CA GLU A 640 4.47 -16.15 25.64
C GLU A 640 3.93 -17.56 25.89
N ASP A 641 4.05 -18.41 24.88
CA ASP A 641 3.72 -19.83 24.94
C ASP A 641 4.64 -20.58 23.97
N LEU A 642 5.79 -21.02 24.48
CA LEU A 642 6.80 -21.71 23.66
C LEU A 642 6.33 -23.07 23.10
N THR A 643 5.16 -23.55 23.52
CA THR A 643 4.56 -24.78 22.99
C THR A 643 3.66 -24.53 21.78
N SER A 644 3.25 -23.28 21.54
CA SER A 644 2.46 -22.92 20.37
C SER A 644 3.37 -22.69 19.14
N PRO A 645 2.87 -22.91 17.91
CA PRO A 645 3.64 -22.66 16.69
C PRO A 645 4.16 -21.23 16.58
N ASP A 646 3.35 -20.25 16.98
CA ASP A 646 3.67 -18.82 16.92
C ASP A 646 4.42 -18.32 18.16
N LYS A 647 4.77 -19.22 19.09
CA LYS A 647 5.44 -18.98 20.39
C LYS A 647 4.66 -18.05 21.33
N ILE A 648 3.40 -17.76 21.02
CA ILE A 648 2.51 -16.92 21.81
C ILE A 648 1.11 -17.54 21.92
N ARG A 649 0.33 -17.09 22.89
CA ARG A 649 -1.08 -17.44 23.08
C ARG A 649 -1.91 -16.17 23.33
N LEU A 650 -2.96 -15.99 22.53
CA LEU A 650 -3.88 -14.87 22.67
C LEU A 650 -4.68 -14.95 23.99
N LEU A 651 -4.94 -13.80 24.60
CA LEU A 651 -5.83 -13.66 25.76
C LEU A 651 -7.30 -13.51 25.34
N ILE A 652 -7.53 -12.87 24.19
CA ILE A 652 -8.82 -12.87 23.50
C ILE A 652 -8.73 -13.94 22.41
N LYS A 653 -9.34 -15.11 22.63
CA LYS A 653 -9.18 -16.26 21.72
C LYS A 653 -9.78 -16.01 20.35
N ASP A 654 -10.94 -15.35 20.32
CA ASP A 654 -11.63 -14.94 19.10
C ASP A 654 -11.31 -13.46 18.81
N TYR A 655 -10.04 -13.16 18.52
CA TYR A 655 -9.59 -11.85 18.05
C TYR A 655 -9.30 -11.96 16.55
N PRO A 656 -10.23 -11.58 15.65
CA PRO A 656 -10.13 -11.89 14.24
C PRO A 656 -8.85 -11.46 13.54
N TYR A 657 -8.43 -10.20 13.72
CA TYR A 657 -7.17 -9.70 13.18
C TYR A 657 -5.96 -10.51 13.65
N ALA A 658 -5.85 -10.76 14.96
CA ALA A 658 -4.69 -11.45 15.51
C ALA A 658 -4.65 -12.94 15.09
N VAL A 659 -5.79 -13.62 15.07
CA VAL A 659 -5.89 -15.04 14.68
C VAL A 659 -5.52 -15.24 13.21
N ASP A 660 -6.09 -14.43 12.31
CA ASP A 660 -5.83 -14.56 10.88
C ASP A 660 -4.42 -14.03 10.55
N GLY A 661 -4.03 -12.93 11.20
CA GLY A 661 -2.72 -12.32 11.06
C GLY A 661 -1.59 -13.26 11.44
N LEU A 662 -1.71 -14.00 12.54
CA LEU A 662 -0.68 -14.97 12.93
C LEU A 662 -0.53 -16.10 11.91
N ALA A 663 -1.64 -16.54 11.30
CA ALA A 663 -1.58 -17.55 10.25
C ALA A 663 -0.83 -17.03 9.00
N VAL A 664 -1.11 -15.78 8.59
CA VAL A 664 -0.41 -15.13 7.47
C VAL A 664 1.05 -14.84 7.80
N TRP A 665 1.34 -14.30 8.99
CA TRP A 665 2.69 -14.06 9.49
C TRP A 665 3.53 -15.34 9.42
N SER A 666 3.02 -16.45 9.95
CA SER A 666 3.73 -17.72 9.97
C SER A 666 3.93 -18.33 8.59
N ALA A 667 3.04 -18.05 7.63
CA ALA A 667 3.26 -18.40 6.22
C ALA A 667 4.40 -17.57 5.59
N ILE A 668 4.45 -16.26 5.86
CA ILE A 668 5.53 -15.37 5.41
C ILE A 668 6.86 -15.76 6.05
N GLU A 669 6.88 -16.02 7.35
CA GLU A 669 8.08 -16.45 8.09
C GLU A 669 8.63 -17.75 7.51
N ALA A 670 7.78 -18.75 7.28
CA ALA A 670 8.19 -20.01 6.66
C ALA A 670 8.77 -19.81 5.25
N TRP A 671 8.13 -18.98 4.43
CA TRP A 671 8.61 -18.62 3.10
C TRP A 671 10.00 -17.96 3.14
N VAL A 672 10.17 -16.94 3.98
CA VAL A 672 11.44 -16.22 4.13
C VAL A 672 12.53 -17.14 4.66
N ASN A 673 12.23 -17.97 5.66
CA ASN A 673 13.18 -18.93 6.22
C ASN A 673 13.67 -19.92 5.16
N GLU A 674 12.75 -20.50 4.39
CA GLU A 674 13.11 -21.44 3.34
C GLU A 674 13.91 -20.76 2.23
N TYR A 675 13.49 -19.59 1.77
CA TYR A 675 14.16 -18.83 0.72
C TYR A 675 15.57 -18.37 1.13
N CYS A 676 15.70 -17.72 2.28
CA CYS A 676 16.99 -17.21 2.76
C CYS A 676 18.00 -18.34 3.01
N SER A 677 17.54 -19.52 3.46
CA SER A 677 18.41 -20.68 3.68
C SER A 677 19.07 -21.22 2.41
N ILE A 678 18.51 -20.93 1.23
CA ILE A 678 19.09 -21.32 -0.07
C ILE A 678 20.39 -20.54 -0.33
N TYR A 679 20.42 -19.25 0.04
CA TYR A 679 21.51 -18.32 -0.30
C TYR A 679 22.43 -18.01 0.89
N TYR A 680 21.93 -18.09 2.12
CA TYR A 680 22.68 -17.77 3.34
C TYR A 680 22.74 -19.01 4.27
N PRO A 681 23.61 -20.00 3.97
CA PRO A 681 23.74 -21.21 4.78
C PRO A 681 24.33 -20.98 6.19
N GLY A 682 24.82 -19.78 6.48
CA GLY A 682 25.33 -19.41 7.80
C GLY A 682 25.70 -17.92 7.91
N ASP A 683 25.90 -17.47 9.15
CA ASP A 683 26.11 -16.06 9.49
C ASP A 683 27.30 -15.40 8.78
N ALA A 684 28.36 -16.16 8.51
CA ALA A 684 29.54 -15.65 7.80
C ALA A 684 29.19 -15.13 6.39
N VAL A 685 28.18 -15.70 5.73
CA VAL A 685 27.73 -15.25 4.40
C VAL A 685 27.01 -13.90 4.50
N VAL A 686 26.19 -13.70 5.54
CA VAL A 686 25.52 -12.42 5.84
C VAL A 686 26.57 -11.33 6.12
N GLN A 687 27.60 -11.66 6.89
CA GLN A 687 28.68 -10.73 7.26
C GLN A 687 29.55 -10.33 6.07
N ALA A 688 29.77 -11.26 5.12
CA ALA A 688 30.58 -11.01 3.93
C ALA A 688 29.81 -10.30 2.80
N ASP A 689 28.48 -10.21 2.89
CA ASP A 689 27.63 -9.59 1.87
C ASP A 689 27.65 -8.06 1.95
N ALA A 690 28.58 -7.44 1.22
CA ALA A 690 28.77 -6.00 1.24
C ALA A 690 27.54 -5.19 0.79
N GLU A 691 26.73 -5.72 -0.13
CA GLU A 691 25.50 -5.06 -0.58
C GLU A 691 24.44 -5.07 0.53
N LEU A 692 24.25 -6.24 1.17
CA LEU A 692 23.33 -6.37 2.30
C LEU A 692 23.73 -5.49 3.49
N GLN A 693 25.03 -5.43 3.81
CA GLN A 693 25.53 -4.57 4.89
C GLN A 693 25.32 -3.08 4.58
N ALA A 694 25.58 -2.65 3.34
CA ALA A 694 25.36 -1.27 2.91
C ALA A 694 23.88 -0.89 2.89
N TRP A 695 23.02 -1.79 2.39
CA TRP A 695 21.57 -1.67 2.39
C TRP A 695 21.02 -1.42 3.78
N TRP A 696 21.35 -2.30 4.73
CA TRP A 696 20.83 -2.19 6.09
C TRP A 696 21.38 -0.96 6.83
N LYS A 697 22.66 -0.66 6.62
CA LYS A 697 23.29 0.54 7.17
C LYS A 697 22.58 1.81 6.68
N GLU A 698 22.29 1.92 5.39
CA GLU A 698 21.64 3.11 4.84
C GLU A 698 20.17 3.25 5.29
N ILE A 699 19.43 2.14 5.43
CA ILE A 699 18.09 2.15 6.04
C ILE A 699 18.16 2.77 7.44
N ARG A 700 19.05 2.29 8.30
CA ARG A 700 19.15 2.75 9.69
C ARG A 700 19.67 4.19 9.78
N GLU A 701 20.76 4.50 9.09
CA GLU A 701 21.51 5.75 9.27
C GLU A 701 20.98 6.92 8.44
N VAL A 702 20.27 6.65 7.34
CA VAL A 702 19.72 7.67 6.44
C VAL A 702 18.20 7.57 6.39
N GLY A 703 17.67 6.43 5.95
CA GLY A 703 16.24 6.22 5.72
C GLY A 703 15.37 6.49 6.95
N HIS A 704 15.77 5.92 8.08
CA HIS A 704 15.24 6.17 9.43
C HIS A 704 16.28 6.89 10.31
N GLY A 705 17.11 7.75 9.71
CA GLY A 705 18.31 8.32 10.33
C GLY A 705 18.09 9.07 11.65
N ASP A 706 16.87 9.58 11.89
CA ASP A 706 16.52 10.27 13.14
C ASP A 706 16.40 9.30 14.33
N LYS A 707 16.35 8.00 14.07
CA LYS A 707 16.28 6.91 15.05
C LYS A 707 17.44 5.93 14.92
N LYS A 708 18.52 6.31 14.24
CA LYS A 708 19.68 5.43 13.96
C LYS A 708 20.39 4.90 15.21
N ASP A 709 20.30 5.64 16.32
CA ASP A 709 20.99 5.36 17.57
C ASP A 709 20.18 4.49 18.53
N GLU A 710 18.96 4.10 18.13
CA GLU A 710 18.09 3.24 18.94
C GLU A 710 18.66 1.82 19.08
N PRO A 711 18.65 1.22 20.29
CA PRO A 711 19.36 -0.04 20.54
C PRO A 711 18.66 -1.28 19.97
N TRP A 712 17.40 -1.15 19.57
CA TRP A 712 16.57 -2.26 19.11
C TRP A 712 16.75 -2.59 17.63
N TRP A 713 17.53 -1.81 16.87
CA TRP A 713 17.84 -2.15 15.48
C TRP A 713 18.60 -3.48 15.40
N PRO A 714 18.14 -4.44 14.56
CA PRO A 714 18.96 -5.58 14.17
C PRO A 714 20.36 -5.13 13.72
N LYS A 715 21.39 -5.91 14.06
CA LYS A 715 22.77 -5.60 13.63
C LYS A 715 23.07 -6.09 12.22
N MET A 716 22.21 -6.95 11.68
CA MET A 716 22.36 -7.61 10.38
C MET A 716 23.67 -8.40 10.28
N GLN A 717 23.99 -9.17 11.31
CA GLN A 717 25.20 -10.00 11.39
C GLN A 717 24.90 -11.50 11.37
N THR A 718 23.64 -11.88 11.50
CA THR A 718 23.20 -13.28 11.55
C THR A 718 22.08 -13.55 10.56
N VAL A 719 21.95 -14.82 10.16
CA VAL A 719 20.87 -15.28 9.28
C VAL A 719 19.50 -15.08 9.94
N GLY A 720 19.40 -15.29 11.26
CA GLY A 720 18.15 -15.07 12.00
C GLY A 720 17.70 -13.61 11.99
N GLU A 721 18.62 -12.66 12.13
CA GLU A 721 18.31 -11.23 12.01
C GLU A 721 17.82 -10.87 10.61
N LEU A 722 18.47 -11.41 9.56
CA LEU A 722 18.04 -11.20 8.17
C LEU A 722 16.64 -11.75 7.93
N MET A 723 16.38 -12.99 8.34
CA MET A 723 15.07 -13.64 8.19
C MET A 723 13.97 -12.84 8.91
N SER A 724 14.16 -12.52 10.19
CA SER A 724 13.19 -11.74 10.96
C SER A 724 12.95 -10.34 10.35
N THR A 725 14.00 -9.69 9.87
CA THR A 725 13.90 -8.37 9.21
C THR A 725 13.07 -8.46 7.92
N CYS A 726 13.37 -9.44 7.05
CA CYS A 726 12.62 -9.62 5.81
C CYS A 726 11.16 -10.01 6.06
N THR A 727 10.89 -10.89 7.04
CA THR A 727 9.51 -11.23 7.44
C THR A 727 8.74 -10.01 7.90
N THR A 728 9.32 -9.16 8.76
CA THR A 728 8.69 -7.92 9.21
C THR A 728 8.42 -6.97 8.04
N ILE A 729 9.38 -6.77 7.14
CA ILE A 729 9.19 -5.92 5.95
C ILE A 729 8.02 -6.41 5.09
N ILE A 730 7.98 -7.72 4.78
CA ILE A 730 6.91 -8.30 3.95
C ILE A 730 5.57 -8.19 4.68
N TRP A 731 5.52 -8.47 5.99
CA TRP A 731 4.31 -8.32 6.80
C TRP A 731 3.76 -6.89 6.76
N VAL A 732 4.62 -5.89 6.98
CA VAL A 732 4.22 -4.47 6.98
C VAL A 732 3.68 -4.05 5.62
N ALA A 733 4.40 -4.39 4.55
CA ALA A 733 4.05 -4.00 3.19
C ALA A 733 2.80 -4.69 2.64
N SER A 734 2.46 -5.89 3.15
CA SER A 734 1.32 -6.69 2.67
C SER A 734 0.17 -6.71 3.68
N ALA A 735 0.20 -7.66 4.62
CA ALA A 735 -0.92 -8.00 5.48
C ALA A 735 -1.26 -6.90 6.51
N LEU A 736 -0.26 -6.23 7.09
CA LEU A 736 -0.53 -5.12 8.03
C LEU A 736 -1.23 -3.97 7.30
N HIS A 737 -0.67 -3.52 6.18
CA HIS A 737 -1.28 -2.50 5.32
C HIS A 737 -2.70 -2.89 4.92
N THR A 738 -2.90 -4.14 4.46
CA THR A 738 -4.23 -4.63 4.08
C THR A 738 -5.23 -4.55 5.22
N ALA A 739 -4.84 -4.96 6.43
CA ALA A 739 -5.71 -4.96 7.61
C ALA A 739 -6.17 -3.55 8.03
N VAL A 740 -5.43 -2.50 7.65
CA VAL A 740 -5.77 -1.10 7.96
C VAL A 740 -6.23 -0.29 6.75
N ASN A 741 -6.06 -0.79 5.52
CA ASN A 741 -6.44 -0.06 4.31
C ASN A 741 -7.82 -0.49 3.78
N PHE A 742 -8.00 -1.76 3.40
CA PHE A 742 -9.21 -2.19 2.68
C PHE A 742 -10.47 -2.30 3.55
N GLY A 743 -10.35 -2.05 4.86
CA GLY A 743 -11.47 -1.87 5.78
C GLY A 743 -12.02 -0.44 5.82
N GLN A 744 -11.35 0.54 5.20
CA GLN A 744 -11.74 1.95 5.20
C GLN A 744 -13.17 2.13 4.69
N TYR A 745 -13.46 1.86 3.42
CA TYR A 745 -14.83 2.01 2.91
C TYR A 745 -15.84 1.05 3.55
N PRO A 746 -15.52 -0.25 3.74
CA PRO A 746 -16.44 -1.17 4.40
C PRO A 746 -16.97 -0.71 5.78
N TYR A 747 -16.13 -0.07 6.60
CA TYR A 747 -16.49 0.42 7.94
C TYR A 747 -16.71 1.94 8.04
N PHE A 748 -15.80 2.76 7.49
CA PHE A 748 -15.88 4.24 7.50
C PHE A 748 -16.83 4.77 6.43
N GLY A 749 -17.14 3.99 5.39
CA GLY A 749 -18.02 4.41 4.31
C GLY A 749 -19.36 4.92 4.83
N TYR A 750 -19.85 4.42 5.98
CA TYR A 750 -20.95 5.05 6.70
C TYR A 750 -20.42 5.94 7.85
N ILE A 751 -20.12 7.19 7.55
CA ILE A 751 -19.45 8.14 8.45
C ILE A 751 -20.05 8.24 9.86
N PRO A 752 -21.36 8.13 10.13
CA PRO A 752 -21.87 8.12 11.51
C PRO A 752 -21.32 6.97 12.37
N ASN A 753 -20.97 5.82 11.77
CA ASN A 753 -20.28 4.73 12.48
C ASN A 753 -18.88 5.16 12.94
N ARG A 754 -18.14 5.81 12.04
CA ARG A 754 -16.73 6.17 12.22
C ARG A 754 -16.48 7.62 11.80
N PRO A 755 -16.99 8.60 12.58
CA PRO A 755 -16.75 9.99 12.29
C PRO A 755 -15.25 10.31 12.42
N MET A 756 -14.71 11.11 11.50
CA MET A 756 -13.28 11.44 11.45
C MET A 756 -12.94 12.76 12.14
N LEU A 757 -13.95 13.60 12.36
CA LEU A 757 -13.84 14.83 13.16
C LEU A 757 -15.13 15.18 13.89
N SER A 758 -14.97 16.02 14.91
CA SER A 758 -16.05 16.63 15.67
C SER A 758 -15.90 18.15 15.72
N ARG A 759 -17.03 18.85 15.72
CA ARG A 759 -17.14 20.31 15.61
C ARG A 759 -17.63 20.98 16.89
N ARG A 760 -18.16 20.19 17.83
CA ARG A 760 -18.70 20.67 19.12
C ARG A 760 -18.24 19.76 20.24
N PHE A 761 -18.20 20.32 21.45
CA PHE A 761 -18.05 19.57 22.69
C PHE A 761 -19.37 18.89 23.10
N MET A 762 -19.29 17.98 24.06
CA MET A 762 -20.46 17.34 24.67
C MET A 762 -21.43 18.43 25.15
N PRO A 763 -22.72 18.41 24.77
CA PRO A 763 -23.69 19.40 25.23
C PRO A 763 -23.82 19.42 26.76
N GLU A 764 -23.90 20.60 27.35
CA GLU A 764 -24.05 20.78 28.80
C GLU A 764 -25.51 20.93 29.21
N PRO A 765 -25.95 20.36 30.35
CA PRO A 765 -27.32 20.53 30.84
C PRO A 765 -27.77 21.99 30.90
N GLY A 766 -28.97 22.27 30.37
CA GLY A 766 -29.53 23.62 30.30
C GLY A 766 -29.13 24.43 29.05
N SER A 767 -28.25 23.90 28.20
CA SER A 767 -27.96 24.49 26.88
C SER A 767 -29.02 24.13 25.84
N ALA A 768 -29.10 24.93 24.77
CA ALA A 768 -29.97 24.62 23.63
C ALA A 768 -29.54 23.34 22.90
N GLU A 769 -28.23 23.08 22.87
CA GLU A 769 -27.64 21.86 22.31
C GLU A 769 -28.03 20.61 23.12
N TYR A 770 -28.15 20.73 24.45
CA TYR A 770 -28.58 19.62 25.30
C TYR A 770 -30.07 19.32 25.13
N GLU A 771 -30.90 20.35 25.02
CA GLU A 771 -32.32 20.15 24.68
C GLU A 771 -32.47 19.53 23.28
N MET A 772 -31.65 19.94 22.29
CA MET A 772 -31.61 19.29 20.98
C MET A 772 -31.18 17.82 21.09
N LEU A 773 -30.17 17.50 21.90
CA LEU A 773 -29.75 16.10 22.12
C LEU A 773 -30.87 15.26 22.73
N LYS A 774 -31.73 15.87 23.55
CA LYS A 774 -32.86 15.22 24.20
C LYS A 774 -34.07 15.04 23.28
N THR A 775 -34.37 16.01 22.42
CA THR A 775 -35.58 15.98 21.56
C THR A 775 -35.31 15.48 20.14
N GLU A 776 -34.11 15.72 19.61
CA GLU A 776 -33.68 15.44 18.24
C GLU A 776 -32.25 14.83 18.24
N PRO A 777 -32.04 13.65 18.87
CA PRO A 777 -30.70 13.11 19.14
C PRO A 777 -29.84 12.88 17.89
N GLU A 778 -30.41 12.39 16.79
CA GLU A 778 -29.67 12.20 15.54
C GLU A 778 -29.16 13.52 14.97
N LYS A 779 -29.99 14.56 15.01
CA LYS A 779 -29.61 15.90 14.56
C LYS A 779 -28.49 16.46 15.43
N ALA A 780 -28.59 16.31 16.75
CA ALA A 780 -27.53 16.72 17.66
C ALA A 780 -26.22 15.97 17.36
N PHE A 781 -26.29 14.67 17.08
CA PHE A 781 -25.14 13.86 16.66
C PHE A 781 -24.50 14.40 15.37
N MET A 782 -25.29 14.66 14.33
CA MET A 782 -24.78 15.19 13.05
C MET A 782 -24.18 16.59 13.21
N ARG A 783 -24.78 17.44 14.06
CA ARG A 783 -24.25 18.78 14.39
C ARG A 783 -22.95 18.73 15.18
N CYS A 784 -22.72 17.66 15.95
CA CYS A 784 -21.48 17.48 16.72
C CYS A 784 -20.35 16.86 15.88
N THR A 785 -20.66 16.03 14.90
CA THR A 785 -19.68 15.29 14.07
C THR A 785 -19.40 16.02 12.75
N MET A 786 -19.35 15.34 11.60
CA MET A 786 -18.96 15.90 10.31
C MET A 786 -20.12 16.63 9.62
N SER A 787 -19.82 17.71 8.88
CA SER A 787 -20.80 18.37 8.02
C SER A 787 -21.14 17.53 6.79
N GLN A 788 -22.15 17.96 6.02
CA GLN A 788 -22.54 17.26 4.80
C GLN A 788 -21.42 17.25 3.75
N VAL A 789 -20.77 18.40 3.50
CA VAL A 789 -19.62 18.50 2.58
C VAL A 789 -18.46 17.62 3.06
N GLN A 790 -18.11 17.67 4.35
CA GLN A 790 -17.02 16.86 4.89
C GLN A 790 -17.30 15.36 4.77
N THR A 791 -18.54 14.94 5.03
CA THR A 791 -18.99 13.56 4.89
C THR A 791 -18.84 13.09 3.44
N ILE A 792 -19.37 13.85 2.47
CA ILE A 792 -19.30 13.47 1.05
C ILE A 792 -17.85 13.39 0.57
N MET A 793 -17.00 14.34 0.97
CA MET A 793 -15.56 14.30 0.67
C MET A 793 -14.89 13.07 1.29
N GLY A 794 -15.19 12.75 2.56
CA GLY A 794 -14.66 11.58 3.24
C GLY A 794 -15.05 10.28 2.54
N VAL A 795 -16.35 10.06 2.30
CA VAL A 795 -16.87 8.85 1.63
C VAL A 795 -16.23 8.64 0.26
N ALA A 796 -16.15 9.70 -0.56
CA ALA A 796 -15.59 9.61 -1.90
C ALA A 796 -14.09 9.24 -1.89
N ILE A 797 -13.33 9.72 -0.91
CA ILE A 797 -11.91 9.36 -0.78
C ILE A 797 -11.75 7.94 -0.28
N LEU A 798 -12.52 7.52 0.72
CA LEU A 798 -12.47 6.16 1.24
C LEU A 798 -12.83 5.13 0.16
N GLU A 799 -13.76 5.45 -0.75
CA GLU A 799 -14.14 4.59 -1.87
C GLU A 799 -12.94 4.30 -2.78
N ILE A 800 -12.20 5.36 -3.11
CA ILE A 800 -10.96 5.29 -3.89
C ILE A 800 -9.96 4.42 -3.11
N LEU A 801 -9.59 4.82 -1.89
CA LEU A 801 -8.54 4.14 -1.12
C LEU A 801 -8.84 2.67 -0.78
N SER A 802 -10.09 2.21 -0.93
CA SER A 802 -10.48 0.81 -0.64
C SER A 802 -10.67 -0.05 -1.89
N THR A 803 -10.33 0.46 -3.07
CA THR A 803 -10.59 -0.21 -4.36
C THR A 803 -9.36 -0.94 -4.86
N HIS A 804 -9.43 -2.26 -5.02
CA HIS A 804 -8.39 -3.02 -5.72
C HIS A 804 -8.39 -2.72 -7.23
N ALA A 805 -7.22 -2.42 -7.79
CA ALA A 805 -7.03 -2.27 -9.22
C ALA A 805 -7.13 -3.62 -9.97
N SER A 806 -7.41 -3.59 -11.28
CA SER A 806 -7.52 -4.83 -12.08
C SER A 806 -6.20 -5.59 -12.23
N GLU A 807 -5.07 -4.87 -12.22
CA GLU A 807 -3.71 -5.42 -12.37
C GLU A 807 -2.97 -5.62 -11.04
N GLU A 808 -3.72 -5.71 -9.93
CA GLU A 808 -3.14 -5.93 -8.61
C GLU A 808 -2.44 -7.30 -8.50
N VAL A 809 -1.34 -7.37 -7.75
CA VAL A 809 -0.60 -8.61 -7.52
C VAL A 809 -0.65 -8.95 -6.03
N TYR A 810 -1.34 -10.04 -5.72
CA TYR A 810 -1.60 -10.46 -4.34
C TYR A 810 -0.44 -11.26 -3.74
N LEU A 811 -0.45 -11.38 -2.42
CA LEU A 811 0.51 -12.15 -1.65
C LEU A 811 0.55 -13.60 -2.16
N GLY A 812 1.76 -14.11 -2.41
CA GLY A 812 1.97 -15.42 -3.03
C GLY A 812 1.84 -15.42 -4.56
N GLN A 813 1.73 -14.25 -5.19
CA GLN A 813 1.80 -14.07 -6.64
C GLN A 813 3.02 -13.21 -7.02
N ARG A 814 3.43 -13.28 -8.30
CA ARG A 814 4.46 -12.41 -8.90
C ARG A 814 4.04 -11.97 -10.28
N ASP A 815 4.56 -10.81 -10.69
CA ASP A 815 4.38 -10.20 -12.01
C ASP A 815 5.05 -11.00 -13.14
N ALA A 816 6.16 -11.68 -12.84
CA ALA A 816 6.88 -12.54 -13.77
C ALA A 816 7.01 -13.96 -13.20
N PRO A 817 6.55 -15.01 -13.90
CA PRO A 817 6.68 -16.39 -13.43
C PRO A 817 8.14 -16.86 -13.42
N GLU A 818 8.97 -16.38 -14.35
CA GLU A 818 10.39 -16.75 -14.51
C GLU A 818 11.33 -15.72 -13.84
N TRP A 819 10.97 -15.22 -12.67
CA TRP A 819 11.75 -14.21 -11.92
C TRP A 819 13.12 -14.71 -11.41
N THR A 820 13.31 -16.03 -11.31
CA THR A 820 14.59 -16.69 -10.99
C THR A 820 14.74 -18.00 -11.76
N THR A 821 15.98 -18.41 -12.03
CA THR A 821 16.30 -19.76 -12.55
C THR A 821 16.43 -20.82 -11.47
N ASP A 822 16.52 -20.42 -10.19
CA ASP A 822 16.70 -21.33 -9.07
C ASP A 822 15.41 -22.09 -8.75
N GLN A 823 15.39 -23.38 -9.07
CA GLN A 823 14.24 -24.26 -8.85
C GLN A 823 13.87 -24.38 -7.38
N LYS A 824 14.84 -24.34 -6.45
CA LYS A 824 14.54 -24.42 -5.02
C LYS A 824 13.73 -23.22 -4.55
N ALA A 825 14.08 -22.04 -5.04
CA ALA A 825 13.35 -20.81 -4.74
C ALA A 825 11.94 -20.80 -5.35
N LEU A 826 11.78 -21.30 -6.58
CA LEU A 826 10.47 -21.44 -7.23
C LEU A 826 9.57 -22.44 -6.49
N GLU A 827 10.12 -23.58 -6.06
CA GLU A 827 9.38 -24.59 -5.29
C GLU A 827 8.96 -24.09 -3.91
N ALA A 828 9.83 -23.35 -3.23
CA ALA A 828 9.52 -22.73 -1.94
C ALA A 828 8.42 -21.66 -2.10
N PHE A 829 8.44 -20.88 -3.18
CA PHE A 829 7.38 -19.91 -3.47
C PHE A 829 6.04 -20.59 -3.80
N ARG A 830 6.08 -21.74 -4.50
CA ARG A 830 4.89 -22.56 -4.75
C ARG A 830 4.27 -23.06 -3.44
N ARG A 831 5.08 -23.55 -2.50
CA ARG A 831 4.62 -23.96 -1.15
C ARG A 831 4.02 -22.81 -0.36
N PHE A 832 4.60 -21.61 -0.46
CA PHE A 832 4.03 -20.41 0.14
C PHE A 832 2.61 -20.13 -0.40
N GLY A 833 2.43 -20.16 -1.71
CA GLY A 833 1.10 -20.02 -2.32
C GLY A 833 0.10 -21.11 -1.92
N GLU A 834 0.54 -22.36 -1.75
CA GLU A 834 -0.29 -23.46 -1.22
C GLU A 834 -0.74 -23.17 0.22
N ARG A 835 0.18 -22.70 1.07
CA ARG A 835 -0.13 -22.36 2.46
C ARG A 835 -1.14 -21.22 2.58
N LEU A 836 -1.06 -20.22 1.70
CA LEU A 836 -2.04 -19.13 1.68
C LEU A 836 -3.45 -19.64 1.32
N LYS A 837 -3.58 -20.60 0.39
CA LYS A 837 -4.88 -21.23 0.08
C LYS A 837 -5.45 -22.02 1.25
N GLU A 838 -4.61 -22.67 2.04
CA GLU A 838 -5.05 -23.34 3.28
C GLU A 838 -5.59 -22.33 4.31
N ILE A 839 -4.96 -21.16 4.40
CA ILE A 839 -5.39 -20.07 5.28
C ILE A 839 -6.76 -19.53 4.84
N GLU A 840 -6.99 -19.35 3.55
CA GLU A 840 -8.31 -18.96 3.01
C GLU A 840 -9.42 -19.91 3.45
N ALA A 841 -9.22 -21.22 3.26
CA ALA A 841 -10.18 -22.23 3.66
C ALA A 841 -10.45 -22.19 5.17
N ARG A 842 -9.42 -21.95 5.98
CA ARG A 842 -9.56 -21.80 7.43
C ARG A 842 -10.34 -20.55 7.81
N ILE A 843 -10.09 -19.41 7.17
CA ILE A 843 -10.81 -18.15 7.43
C ILE A 843 -12.30 -18.32 7.14
N LEU A 844 -12.67 -18.95 6.02
CA LEU A 844 -14.08 -19.23 5.70
C LEU A 844 -14.73 -20.13 6.75
N ALA A 845 -14.07 -21.22 7.13
CA ALA A 845 -14.58 -22.11 8.17
C ALA A 845 -14.79 -21.40 9.52
N MET A 846 -13.85 -20.54 9.93
CA MET A 846 -13.96 -19.76 11.16
C MET A 846 -15.07 -18.70 11.07
N ASN A 847 -15.25 -18.06 9.92
CA ASN A 847 -16.33 -17.09 9.70
C ASN A 847 -17.71 -17.76 9.77
N ASP A 848 -17.82 -19.05 9.43
CA ASP A 848 -19.07 -19.81 9.51
C ASP A 848 -19.31 -20.50 10.86
N ASP A 849 -18.32 -20.51 11.76
CA ASP A 849 -18.45 -21.06 13.11
C ASP A 849 -19.26 -20.10 14.01
N PRO A 850 -20.48 -20.46 14.44
CA PRO A 850 -21.32 -19.60 15.27
C PRO A 850 -20.78 -19.39 16.69
N SER A 851 -19.78 -20.17 17.12
CA SER A 851 -19.12 -19.98 18.40
C SER A 851 -18.13 -18.82 18.39
N LEU A 852 -17.66 -18.39 17.21
CA LEU A 852 -16.72 -17.28 17.01
C LEU A 852 -17.48 -15.98 16.70
N LYS A 853 -18.06 -15.39 17.75
CA LYS A 853 -18.99 -14.25 17.65
C LYS A 853 -18.37 -12.97 17.10
N ASN A 854 -17.07 -12.73 17.33
CA ASN A 854 -16.41 -11.49 16.90
C ASN A 854 -16.16 -11.43 15.39
N ARG A 855 -16.28 -12.55 14.68
CA ARG A 855 -16.01 -12.63 13.24
C ARG A 855 -17.05 -11.94 12.37
N LYS A 856 -18.32 -11.93 12.79
CA LYS A 856 -19.45 -11.34 12.05
C LYS A 856 -20.07 -10.15 12.77
N GLY A 857 -20.16 -10.21 14.11
CA GLY A 857 -20.82 -9.19 14.90
C GLY A 857 -22.32 -9.03 14.60
N PRO A 858 -22.98 -8.04 15.24
CA PRO A 858 -24.38 -7.71 14.97
C PRO A 858 -24.61 -7.12 13.58
N VAL A 859 -23.57 -6.62 12.91
CA VAL A 859 -23.64 -6.12 11.52
C VAL A 859 -23.63 -7.25 10.48
N PHE A 860 -23.41 -8.49 10.90
CA PHE A 860 -23.28 -9.67 10.04
C PHE A 860 -22.24 -9.52 8.92
N MET A 861 -21.12 -8.87 9.21
CA MET A 861 -20.01 -8.65 8.29
C MET A 861 -18.86 -9.61 8.62
N PRO A 862 -18.65 -10.69 7.86
CA PRO A 862 -17.55 -11.62 8.09
C PRO A 862 -16.19 -10.92 7.99
N TYR A 863 -15.25 -11.26 8.88
CA TYR A 863 -13.91 -10.73 8.83
C TYR A 863 -13.10 -11.41 7.72
N THR A 864 -12.87 -10.70 6.62
CA THR A 864 -12.14 -11.20 5.44
C THR A 864 -10.96 -10.32 5.03
N LEU A 865 -10.61 -9.28 5.80
CA LEU A 865 -9.53 -8.36 5.44
C LEU A 865 -8.16 -9.07 5.29
N LEU A 866 -7.93 -10.16 6.00
CA LEU A 866 -6.72 -10.98 5.90
C LEU A 866 -6.91 -12.25 5.08
N PHE A 867 -7.91 -12.27 4.19
CA PHE A 867 -8.09 -13.33 3.20
C PHE A 867 -7.12 -13.10 2.02
N PRO A 868 -6.19 -14.01 1.73
CA PRO A 868 -5.10 -13.77 0.76
C PRO A 868 -5.52 -13.32 -0.65
N THR A 869 -6.47 -13.98 -1.32
CA THR A 869 -6.88 -13.61 -2.68
C THR A 869 -7.93 -12.50 -2.70
N GLY A 870 -7.74 -11.54 -3.61
CA GLY A 870 -8.66 -10.43 -3.80
C GLY A 870 -9.36 -10.43 -5.15
N GLU A 871 -10.25 -9.46 -5.30
CA GLU A 871 -11.03 -9.17 -6.50
C GLU A 871 -11.01 -7.66 -6.75
N ARG A 872 -11.05 -7.24 -8.02
CA ARG A 872 -11.13 -5.81 -8.40
C ARG A 872 -12.33 -5.15 -7.71
N GLY A 873 -12.16 -3.90 -7.28
CA GLY A 873 -13.20 -3.14 -6.59
C GLY A 873 -13.07 -3.16 -5.07
N ILE A 874 -14.14 -2.74 -4.39
CA ILE A 874 -14.23 -2.72 -2.92
C ILE A 874 -14.76 -4.07 -2.45
N SER A 875 -13.86 -4.99 -2.11
CA SER A 875 -14.21 -6.38 -1.79
C SER A 875 -14.04 -6.75 -0.30
N ALA A 876 -13.40 -5.89 0.51
CA ALA A 876 -13.06 -6.15 1.91
C ALA A 876 -12.25 -7.45 2.12
N LYS A 877 -11.46 -7.85 1.11
CA LYS A 877 -10.60 -9.04 1.10
C LYS A 877 -9.46 -8.89 0.08
N GLY A 878 -8.46 -9.75 0.19
CA GLY A 878 -7.31 -9.76 -0.71
C GLY A 878 -6.14 -9.00 -0.09
N ILE A 879 -5.00 -9.68 0.02
CA ILE A 879 -3.76 -9.10 0.55
C ILE A 879 -2.85 -8.80 -0.64
N PRO A 880 -2.68 -7.54 -1.08
CA PRO A 880 -1.66 -7.18 -2.05
C PRO A 880 -0.25 -7.51 -1.55
N ASN A 881 0.70 -7.67 -2.46
CA ASN A 881 2.11 -7.82 -2.06
C ASN A 881 2.65 -6.56 -1.36
N SER A 882 2.15 -5.38 -1.73
CA SER A 882 2.72 -4.08 -1.37
C SER A 882 1.67 -3.04 -1.00
N ILE A 883 2.16 -1.86 -0.61
CA ILE A 883 1.35 -0.66 -0.36
C ILE A 883 0.99 -0.05 -1.72
N SER A 884 -0.07 -0.57 -2.32
CA SER A 884 -0.38 -0.37 -3.74
C SER A 884 -1.79 0.17 -4.01
N ILE A 885 -2.67 0.08 -3.00
CA ILE A 885 -3.54 1.14 -2.54
C ILE A 885 -4.11 0.75 -1.18
#